data_AF-A0A7S6MRA6-F1
#
_entry.id   AF-A0A7S6MRA6-F1
#
_cell.length_a   1.000
_cell.length_b   1.000
_cell.length_c   1.000
_cell.angle_alpha   90.00
_cell.angle_beta   90.00
_cell.angle_gamma   90.00
#
_symmetry.space_group_name_H-M   'P 1'
#
loop_
_entity.id
_entity.type
_entity.pdbx_description
1 polymer ?
#
loop_
_entity_poly.entity_id
_entity_poly.type
_entity_poly.pdbx_seq_one_letter_code
_entity_poly.pdbx_strand_id
1 'polypeptide(L)'
;MKKNFVSSQKRFLFLYSVLALSIGVLSGCKVGLIPETEEAQNRYAATVEQDHLGDSYTQIKYLDQGWKPEDSLWFYNTTQGSNLMPYDFFLALEKPGESQLFRSDENMNFYRYLPQKASSGNPDALPVGWVKDVYKGKEYVGLTCAACHTGQINYNGVGIRIDGGPATADMENIMIDLAKALQYTRENAEAKQRFVKKVLERGNYKTEADVLADLSKYEQRLYSYTFINASQTPYGYARLDAFGRIYNRVLEHVINEKELRELLHDRKVRFDKELTKAQIEEISRLDKAVTEKEIDEILSKVDKVITGEQRDHLMEQLKKHLTPLQIALLNDAVFNRPDAPVSYPFLWDIAQHDYVQWNGIANNAGLGPIGRNTGEVIGVFGTLDWREEKGISLPSLLFQGSGNTRVRFDSSVDVQNLHRIESHLKKLNSPVWPQEILGDIDKERAAKGEILFAEYCAACHAAVDRTDPDRRIIASMTRVSDVGTDSTMAKNSFAYQGYSGILRNQYVSLEVGNLLLDKKAPVAALLTQATKNVVATPDPDKWFFQRWADWAVNLVTAYTENEIKSSIKNGNYDPDTTVNPLASLNAYKGRPLNGIWATAPYLHNGSVPTLYHLLLPKKREGDSDDGEYRPDQFKVGSREFDPEKVGLKSGDKGFTFDTRSPANSNAGHEYASGKTAQPNGETLKPLSKEEKLDLLEYLKTL
;
A
#
# COMPACT_ATOMS: atom_id res chain seq x y z
N MET A 1 23.87 32.09 51.02
CA MET A 1 22.91 31.48 50.06
C MET A 1 23.54 30.52 49.02
N LYS A 2 24.69 29.86 49.28
CA LYS A 2 25.30 28.91 48.31
C LYS A 2 25.26 27.42 48.72
N LYS A 3 24.78 27.07 49.93
CA LYS A 3 24.72 25.67 50.40
C LYS A 3 23.36 24.97 50.20
N ASN A 4 22.27 25.69 49.94
CA ASN A 4 20.94 25.09 49.74
C ASN A 4 20.60 24.76 48.28
N PHE A 5 21.40 25.22 47.30
CA PHE A 5 21.12 25.00 45.88
C PHE A 5 21.62 23.64 45.37
N VAL A 6 22.70 23.11 45.97
CA VAL A 6 23.31 21.83 45.55
C VAL A 6 22.50 20.62 46.05
N SER A 7 21.80 20.75 47.17
CA SER A 7 20.91 19.67 47.68
C SER A 7 19.62 19.53 46.87
N SER A 8 19.15 20.61 46.25
CA SER A 8 17.93 20.62 45.42
C SER A 8 18.17 19.96 44.07
N GLN A 9 19.29 20.29 43.41
CA GLN A 9 19.65 19.67 42.12
C GLN A 9 19.87 18.17 42.21
N LYS A 10 20.50 17.67 43.29
CA LYS A 10 20.69 16.22 43.47
C LYS A 10 19.37 15.47 43.75
N ARG A 11 18.42 16.09 44.47
CA ARG A 11 17.06 15.51 44.65
C ARG A 11 16.25 15.57 43.37
N PHE A 12 16.38 16.64 42.58
CA PHE A 12 15.68 16.78 41.30
C PHE A 12 16.21 15.79 40.25
N LEU A 13 17.54 15.63 40.15
CA LEU A 13 18.16 14.61 39.29
C LEU A 13 17.81 13.19 39.72
N PHE A 14 17.79 12.89 41.03
CA PHE A 14 17.42 11.57 41.53
C PHE A 14 15.93 11.25 41.30
N LEU A 15 15.03 12.22 41.50
CA LEU A 15 13.60 12.08 41.19
C LEU A 15 13.36 11.96 39.68
N TYR A 16 14.12 12.66 38.83
CA TYR A 16 14.01 12.52 37.38
C TYR A 16 14.55 11.17 36.89
N SER A 17 15.63 10.65 37.47
CA SER A 17 16.13 9.31 37.14
C SER A 17 15.24 8.20 37.68
N VAL A 18 14.60 8.37 38.85
CA VAL A 18 13.61 7.41 39.36
C VAL A 18 12.31 7.50 38.56
N LEU A 19 11.87 8.68 38.13
CA LEU A 19 10.71 8.87 37.27
C LEU A 19 10.96 8.32 35.85
N ALA A 20 12.15 8.54 35.28
CA ALA A 20 12.58 7.97 34.02
C ALA A 20 12.78 6.44 34.09
N LEU A 21 13.26 5.89 35.22
CA LEU A 21 13.25 4.44 35.45
C LEU A 21 11.81 3.91 35.63
N SER A 22 10.92 4.61 36.32
CA SER A 22 9.54 4.13 36.53
C SER A 22 8.65 4.29 35.29
N ILE A 23 8.91 5.26 34.41
CA ILE A 23 8.25 5.41 33.11
C ILE A 23 8.88 4.46 32.07
N GLY A 24 10.18 4.18 32.18
CA GLY A 24 10.88 3.17 31.39
C GLY A 24 10.49 1.72 31.72
N VAL A 25 10.04 1.44 32.96
CA VAL A 25 9.63 0.10 33.40
C VAL A 25 8.14 -0.18 33.16
N LEU A 26 7.29 0.83 32.93
CA LEU A 26 5.86 0.64 32.61
C LEU A 26 5.53 0.67 31.11
N SER A 27 6.52 0.95 30.25
CA SER A 27 6.39 0.85 28.79
C SER A 27 7.12 -0.37 28.21
N GLY A 28 7.77 -1.16 29.05
CA GLY A 28 8.20 -2.50 28.68
C GLY A 28 6.97 -3.36 28.54
N CYS A 29 6.42 -3.46 27.32
CA CYS A 29 5.68 -4.65 26.94
C CYS A 29 6.48 -5.83 27.48
N LYS A 30 5.83 -6.69 28.28
CA LYS A 30 6.38 -8.00 28.58
C LYS A 30 6.75 -8.61 27.23
N VAL A 31 8.03 -8.62 26.89
CA VAL A 31 8.57 -9.53 25.89
C VAL A 31 8.40 -10.88 26.57
N GLY A 32 7.18 -11.42 26.49
CA GLY A 32 6.94 -12.81 26.81
C GLY A 32 7.83 -13.55 25.85
N LEU A 33 8.84 -14.25 26.39
CA LEU A 33 9.65 -15.17 25.62
C LEU A 33 8.68 -16.04 24.84
N ILE A 34 8.75 -15.98 23.51
CA ILE A 34 7.97 -16.87 22.67
C ILE A 34 8.39 -18.29 23.05
N PRO A 35 7.44 -19.22 23.25
CA PRO A 35 7.80 -20.58 23.62
C PRO A 35 8.82 -21.16 22.63
N GLU A 36 9.79 -21.94 23.10
CA GLU A 36 10.76 -22.64 22.21
C GLU A 36 10.11 -23.76 21.38
N THR A 37 8.79 -23.88 21.41
CA THR A 37 8.02 -24.84 20.60
C THR A 37 8.26 -24.60 19.12
N GLU A 38 8.32 -25.69 18.35
CA GLU A 38 8.47 -25.68 16.89
C GLU A 38 7.45 -24.77 16.19
N GLU A 39 6.18 -24.78 16.64
CA GLU A 39 5.13 -23.93 16.06
C GLU A 39 5.47 -22.45 16.18
N ALA A 40 5.99 -22.02 17.33
CA ALA A 40 6.30 -20.63 17.56
C ALA A 40 7.59 -20.19 16.84
N GLN A 41 8.56 -21.09 16.71
CA GLN A 41 9.75 -20.88 15.86
C GLN A 41 9.38 -20.74 14.38
N ASN A 42 8.37 -21.49 13.93
CA ASN A 42 7.79 -21.37 12.59
C ASN A 42 6.70 -20.28 12.50
N ARG A 43 6.65 -19.37 13.48
CA ARG A 43 5.73 -18.20 13.52
C ARG A 43 4.27 -18.58 13.29
N TYR A 44 3.89 -19.76 13.79
CA TYR A 44 2.57 -20.35 13.70
C TYR A 44 2.07 -20.47 12.26
N ALA A 45 2.95 -20.57 11.26
CA ALA A 45 2.53 -20.63 9.88
C ALA A 45 1.72 -21.91 9.58
N ALA A 46 0.63 -21.78 8.81
CA ALA A 46 -0.18 -22.92 8.38
C ALA A 46 0.33 -23.49 7.05
N THR A 47 0.30 -24.81 6.90
CA THR A 47 0.67 -25.54 5.68
C THR A 47 -0.54 -25.81 4.80
N VAL A 48 -0.33 -26.11 3.52
CA VAL A 48 -1.41 -26.43 2.58
C VAL A 48 -1.04 -27.68 1.80
N GLU A 49 -1.84 -28.75 1.95
CA GLU A 49 -1.61 -30.03 1.26
C GLU A 49 -1.85 -29.93 -0.25
N GLN A 50 -2.90 -29.21 -0.66
CA GLN A 50 -3.15 -28.87 -2.06
C GLN A 50 -4.16 -27.73 -2.14
N ASP A 51 -3.86 -26.67 -2.90
CA ASP A 51 -4.81 -25.56 -3.13
C ASP A 51 -5.44 -25.53 -4.52
N HIS A 52 -6.31 -24.53 -4.75
CA HIS A 52 -7.07 -24.35 -5.98
C HIS A 52 -6.19 -24.16 -7.25
N LEU A 53 -4.95 -23.69 -7.12
CA LEU A 53 -3.98 -23.60 -8.22
C LEU A 53 -3.06 -24.82 -8.30
N GLY A 54 -3.16 -25.75 -7.35
CA GLY A 54 -2.36 -26.96 -7.27
C GLY A 54 -1.05 -26.79 -6.49
N ASP A 55 -0.85 -25.67 -5.80
CA ASP A 55 0.31 -25.49 -4.93
C ASP A 55 0.17 -26.44 -3.72
N SER A 56 1.31 -26.99 -3.27
CA SER A 56 1.38 -27.90 -2.13
C SER A 56 2.66 -27.64 -1.35
N TYR A 57 2.55 -27.44 -0.04
CA TYR A 57 3.68 -27.32 0.87
C TYR A 57 3.35 -27.90 2.24
N THR A 58 4.16 -28.86 2.67
CA THR A 58 3.99 -29.59 3.93
C THR A 58 4.90 -29.08 5.04
N GLN A 59 5.82 -28.18 4.70
CA GLN A 59 6.72 -27.51 5.64
C GLN A 59 6.92 -26.06 5.22
N ILE A 60 7.21 -25.20 6.19
CA ILE A 60 7.56 -23.79 5.97
C ILE A 60 8.94 -23.54 6.56
N LYS A 61 9.77 -22.84 5.79
CA LYS A 61 11.09 -22.38 6.21
C LYS A 61 11.18 -20.87 6.12
N TYR A 62 11.81 -20.28 7.11
CA TYR A 62 12.14 -18.86 7.15
C TYR A 62 13.63 -18.69 6.88
N LEU A 63 13.98 -17.69 6.08
CA LEU A 63 15.38 -17.36 5.79
C LEU A 63 15.97 -16.50 6.90
N ASP A 64 17.29 -16.54 7.06
CA ASP A 64 17.98 -15.60 7.95
C ASP A 64 18.06 -14.22 7.30
N GLN A 65 17.14 -13.36 7.73
CA GLN A 65 17.04 -11.96 7.32
C GLN A 65 17.41 -11.00 8.46
N GLY A 66 18.15 -11.47 9.46
CA GLY A 66 18.51 -10.68 10.65
C GLY A 66 17.37 -10.50 11.67
N TRP A 67 16.18 -11.03 11.37
CA TRP A 67 15.02 -11.04 12.26
C TRP A 67 14.85 -12.38 12.94
N LYS A 68 14.60 -12.33 14.25
CA LYS A 68 14.17 -13.49 15.02
C LYS A 68 12.67 -13.75 14.82
N PRO A 69 12.13 -14.93 15.22
CA PRO A 69 10.70 -15.19 15.12
C PRO A 69 9.80 -14.12 15.77
N GLU A 70 10.23 -13.55 16.90
CA GLU A 70 9.54 -12.47 17.58
C GLU A 70 9.50 -11.16 16.78
N ASP A 71 10.54 -10.86 16.01
CA ASP A 71 10.62 -9.68 15.17
C ASP A 71 9.59 -9.78 14.03
N SER A 72 9.57 -10.92 13.32
CA SER A 72 8.58 -11.15 12.26
C SER A 72 7.15 -11.15 12.81
N LEU A 73 6.89 -11.83 13.94
CA LEU A 73 5.55 -11.87 14.54
C LEU A 73 5.10 -10.49 15.03
N TRP A 74 6.01 -9.66 15.53
CA TRP A 74 5.70 -8.28 15.87
C TRP A 74 5.32 -7.48 14.61
N PHE A 75 6.10 -7.57 13.54
CA PHE A 75 5.79 -6.90 12.26
C PHE A 75 4.45 -7.36 11.68
N TYR A 76 4.14 -8.66 11.75
CA TYR A 76 2.89 -9.22 11.23
C TYR A 76 1.64 -8.72 11.95
N ASN A 77 1.75 -8.50 13.27
CA ASN A 77 0.60 -8.27 14.15
C ASN A 77 0.49 -6.82 14.66
N THR A 78 1.42 -5.94 14.33
CA THR A 78 1.40 -4.54 14.79
C THR A 78 0.41 -3.72 13.97
N THR A 79 -0.67 -3.28 14.62
CA THR A 79 -1.65 -2.37 14.00
C THR A 79 -1.03 -1.04 13.61
N GLN A 80 -1.55 -0.49 12.51
CA GLN A 80 -1.15 0.79 11.94
C GLN A 80 -2.32 1.78 11.89
N GLY A 81 -3.50 1.39 12.37
CA GLY A 81 -4.70 2.22 12.33
C GLY A 81 -5.69 1.92 11.19
N SER A 82 -5.59 0.74 10.56
CA SER A 82 -6.49 0.33 9.48
C SER A 82 -7.81 -0.18 10.05
N ASN A 83 -8.94 0.42 9.62
CA ASN A 83 -10.28 0.09 10.08
C ASN A 83 -11.16 -0.34 8.89
N LEU A 84 -10.87 -1.51 8.32
CA LEU A 84 -11.59 -2.05 7.15
C LEU A 84 -13.08 -2.27 7.47
N MET A 85 -13.37 -3.03 8.52
CA MET A 85 -14.73 -3.38 8.96
C MET A 85 -14.74 -3.81 10.44
N PRO A 86 -15.90 -3.91 11.11
CA PRO A 86 -15.97 -4.37 12.50
C PRO A 86 -15.33 -5.74 12.66
N TYR A 87 -14.55 -5.92 13.72
CA TYR A 87 -13.81 -7.15 13.95
C TYR A 87 -14.74 -8.37 14.03
N ASP A 88 -15.82 -8.26 14.78
CA ASP A 88 -16.80 -9.33 14.96
C ASP A 88 -17.51 -9.71 13.67
N PHE A 89 -17.69 -8.75 12.75
CA PHE A 89 -18.28 -9.04 11.44
C PHE A 89 -17.36 -9.93 10.63
N PHE A 90 -16.08 -9.60 10.55
CA PHE A 90 -15.10 -10.41 9.81
C PHE A 90 -14.99 -11.83 10.38
N LEU A 91 -15.10 -11.98 11.70
CA LEU A 91 -15.06 -13.28 12.36
C LEU A 91 -16.32 -14.13 12.15
N ALA A 92 -17.47 -13.50 11.91
CA ALA A 92 -18.76 -14.16 11.73
C ALA A 92 -19.19 -14.33 10.26
N LEU A 93 -18.61 -13.57 9.35
CA LEU A 93 -19.02 -13.50 7.94
C LEU A 93 -18.82 -14.85 7.24
N GLU A 94 -19.87 -15.31 6.58
CA GLU A 94 -19.87 -16.52 5.76
C GLU A 94 -19.64 -16.16 4.28
N LYS A 95 -19.07 -17.09 3.51
CA LYS A 95 -19.04 -16.97 2.05
C LYS A 95 -20.47 -17.00 1.49
N PRO A 96 -20.77 -16.26 0.40
CA PRO A 96 -22.08 -16.31 -0.23
C PRO A 96 -22.51 -17.73 -0.59
N GLY A 97 -23.69 -18.16 -0.10
CA GLY A 97 -24.25 -19.48 -0.41
C GLY A 97 -23.64 -20.66 0.34
N GLU A 98 -22.66 -20.44 1.22
CA GLU A 98 -21.95 -21.48 1.96
C GLU A 98 -21.97 -21.18 3.47
N SER A 99 -21.69 -22.19 4.31
CA SER A 99 -21.52 -21.98 5.77
C SER A 99 -20.05 -21.78 6.19
N GLN A 100 -19.11 -21.93 5.24
CA GLN A 100 -17.69 -21.67 5.46
C GLN A 100 -17.49 -20.18 5.77
N LEU A 101 -16.70 -19.89 6.82
CA LEU A 101 -16.34 -18.52 7.16
C LEU A 101 -15.47 -17.91 6.05
N PHE A 102 -15.71 -16.63 5.75
CA PHE A 102 -14.92 -15.88 4.78
C PHE A 102 -13.43 -15.86 5.16
N ARG A 103 -13.13 -15.73 6.45
CA ARG A 103 -11.75 -15.71 6.97
C ARG A 103 -11.05 -17.08 7.05
N SER A 104 -11.69 -18.15 6.58
CA SER A 104 -11.09 -19.49 6.66
C SER A 104 -9.74 -19.55 5.94
N ASP A 105 -8.81 -20.37 6.42
CA ASP A 105 -7.46 -20.49 5.86
C ASP A 105 -7.49 -20.80 4.35
N GLU A 106 -8.41 -21.65 3.92
CA GLU A 106 -8.60 -21.99 2.51
C GLU A 106 -8.99 -20.77 1.68
N ASN A 107 -9.95 -19.98 2.15
CA ASN A 107 -10.41 -18.78 1.44
C ASN A 107 -9.37 -17.65 1.49
N MET A 108 -8.66 -17.47 2.60
CA MET A 108 -7.58 -16.48 2.68
C MET A 108 -6.39 -16.88 1.80
N ASN A 109 -6.05 -18.17 1.72
CA ASN A 109 -5.05 -18.70 0.79
C ASN A 109 -5.50 -18.61 -0.67
N PHE A 110 -6.81 -18.65 -0.95
CA PHE A 110 -7.34 -18.41 -2.30
C PHE A 110 -6.91 -17.04 -2.85
N TYR A 111 -7.01 -15.99 -2.03
CA TYR A 111 -6.51 -14.64 -2.34
C TYR A 111 -5.02 -14.45 -2.05
N ARG A 112 -4.31 -15.55 -1.77
CA ARG A 112 -2.87 -15.59 -1.50
C ARG A 112 -2.41 -14.76 -0.29
N TYR A 113 -3.30 -14.47 0.66
CA TYR A 113 -2.87 -14.15 2.01
C TYR A 113 -2.34 -15.41 2.69
N LEU A 114 -1.53 -15.24 3.73
CA LEU A 114 -0.75 -16.32 4.31
C LEU A 114 -1.36 -16.74 5.65
N PRO A 115 -2.06 -17.88 5.74
CA PRO A 115 -2.74 -18.27 6.96
C PRO A 115 -1.78 -18.60 8.11
N GLN A 116 -2.24 -18.40 9.33
CA GLN A 116 -1.51 -18.69 10.56
C GLN A 116 -2.42 -19.47 11.52
N LYS A 117 -1.83 -20.37 12.30
CA LYS A 117 -2.47 -20.99 13.47
C LYS A 117 -2.65 -19.96 14.59
N ALA A 118 -3.61 -20.23 15.45
CA ALA A 118 -3.86 -19.38 16.62
C ALA A 118 -2.64 -19.31 17.54
N SER A 119 -2.38 -18.12 18.08
CA SER A 119 -1.32 -17.87 19.07
C SER A 119 -1.78 -16.84 20.10
N SER A 120 -0.97 -16.58 21.12
CA SER A 120 -1.31 -15.55 22.12
C SER A 120 -1.44 -14.14 21.54
N GLY A 121 -0.66 -13.82 20.49
CA GLY A 121 -0.71 -12.53 19.79
C GLY A 121 -1.73 -12.47 18.66
N ASN A 122 -2.23 -13.62 18.22
CA ASN A 122 -3.22 -13.76 17.16
C ASN A 122 -4.19 -14.91 17.49
N PRO A 123 -5.08 -14.72 18.47
CA PRO A 123 -5.92 -15.80 19.01
C PRO A 123 -6.99 -16.29 18.04
N ASP A 124 -7.42 -15.44 17.09
CA ASP A 124 -8.43 -15.78 16.09
C ASP A 124 -7.83 -16.35 14.79
N ALA A 125 -6.51 -16.60 14.75
CA ALA A 125 -5.80 -17.19 13.60
C ALA A 125 -5.96 -16.36 12.31
N LEU A 126 -5.83 -15.03 12.41
CA LEU A 126 -5.84 -14.15 11.26
C LEU A 126 -4.61 -14.39 10.37
N PRO A 127 -4.72 -14.26 9.04
CA PRO A 127 -3.54 -14.39 8.17
C PRO A 127 -2.56 -13.24 8.38
N VAL A 128 -1.30 -13.45 7.97
CA VAL A 128 -0.23 -12.46 8.10
C VAL A 128 -0.66 -11.09 7.59
N GLY A 129 -0.54 -10.09 8.46
CA GLY A 129 -0.86 -8.70 8.19
C GLY A 129 -2.34 -8.33 8.30
N TRP A 130 -3.21 -9.26 8.68
CA TRP A 130 -4.58 -8.97 9.10
C TRP A 130 -4.63 -8.93 10.62
N VAL A 131 -5.03 -7.79 11.18
CA VAL A 131 -4.92 -7.56 12.63
C VAL A 131 -6.20 -7.00 13.19
N LYS A 132 -6.41 -7.25 14.48
CA LYS A 132 -7.39 -6.52 15.27
C LYS A 132 -6.86 -5.13 15.58
N ASP A 133 -7.68 -4.11 15.32
CA ASP A 133 -7.41 -2.72 15.67
C ASP A 133 -8.49 -2.17 16.60
N VAL A 134 -8.18 -1.11 17.33
CA VAL A 134 -9.13 -0.40 18.20
C VAL A 134 -9.05 1.08 17.94
N TYR A 135 -10.20 1.69 17.63
CA TYR A 135 -10.30 3.13 17.44
C TYR A 135 -11.58 3.66 18.07
N LYS A 136 -11.47 4.70 18.90
CA LYS A 136 -12.60 5.30 19.65
C LYS A 136 -13.43 4.26 20.41
N GLY A 137 -12.76 3.25 20.97
CA GLY A 137 -13.39 2.19 21.76
C GLY A 137 -14.17 1.15 20.95
N LYS A 138 -14.06 1.14 19.62
CA LYS A 138 -14.63 0.11 18.74
C LYS A 138 -13.52 -0.76 18.15
N GLU A 139 -13.84 -2.04 17.95
CA GLU A 139 -12.89 -3.04 17.44
C GLU A 139 -13.08 -3.26 15.93
N TYR A 140 -11.98 -3.26 15.20
CA TYR A 140 -11.94 -3.40 13.75
C TYR A 140 -10.99 -4.52 13.34
N VAL A 141 -11.22 -5.09 12.16
CA VAL A 141 -10.15 -5.78 11.43
C VAL A 141 -9.50 -4.78 10.48
N GLY A 142 -8.19 -4.86 10.32
CA GLY A 142 -7.40 -3.97 9.49
C GLY A 142 -6.25 -4.68 8.77
N LEU A 143 -5.73 -4.04 7.74
CA LEU A 143 -4.53 -4.45 7.02
C LEU A 143 -3.30 -3.70 7.56
N THR A 144 -2.18 -4.39 7.63
CA THR A 144 -0.86 -3.82 7.91
C THR A 144 0.06 -3.96 6.70
N CYS A 145 1.23 -3.32 6.74
CA CYS A 145 2.28 -3.50 5.74
C CYS A 145 2.57 -4.97 5.43
N ALA A 146 2.52 -5.85 6.44
CA ALA A 146 2.85 -7.26 6.29
C ALA A 146 1.89 -8.01 5.34
N ALA A 147 0.67 -7.52 5.13
CA ALA A 147 -0.31 -8.13 4.23
C ALA A 147 0.11 -8.01 2.74
N CYS A 148 0.87 -6.97 2.41
CA CYS A 148 1.38 -6.69 1.06
C CYS A 148 2.89 -6.97 0.93
N HIS A 149 3.61 -6.94 2.05
CA HIS A 149 5.07 -7.00 2.11
C HIS A 149 5.59 -8.19 2.94
N THR A 150 4.88 -9.31 2.88
CA THR A 150 5.43 -10.61 3.28
C THR A 150 5.16 -11.59 2.15
N GLY A 151 6.23 -12.14 1.58
CA GLY A 151 6.17 -13.02 0.42
C GLY A 151 6.33 -14.49 0.80
N GLN A 152 5.82 -15.38 -0.04
CA GLN A 152 6.15 -16.80 0.01
C GLN A 152 6.33 -17.34 -1.40
N ILE A 153 7.34 -18.17 -1.58
CA ILE A 153 7.52 -19.04 -2.75
C ILE A 153 7.52 -20.49 -2.29
N ASN A 154 7.22 -21.42 -3.20
CA ASN A 154 7.20 -22.84 -2.94
C ASN A 154 8.17 -23.57 -3.86
N TYR A 155 8.91 -24.53 -3.32
CA TYR A 155 9.75 -25.41 -4.12
C TYR A 155 9.82 -26.79 -3.47
N ASN A 156 9.53 -27.85 -4.24
CA ASN A 156 9.58 -29.24 -3.80
C ASN A 156 8.85 -29.51 -2.46
N GLY A 157 7.65 -28.92 -2.29
CA GLY A 157 6.84 -29.09 -1.07
C GLY A 157 7.29 -28.24 0.13
N VAL A 158 8.27 -27.36 -0.05
CA VAL A 158 8.76 -26.41 0.97
C VAL A 158 8.25 -25.01 0.65
N GLY A 159 7.48 -24.41 1.55
CA GLY A 159 7.15 -22.99 1.50
C GLY A 159 8.26 -22.15 2.11
N ILE A 160 8.92 -21.30 1.33
CA ILE A 160 9.97 -20.38 1.81
C ILE A 160 9.32 -19.02 2.08
N ARG A 161 9.26 -18.62 3.34
CA ARG A 161 8.68 -17.34 3.76
C ARG A 161 9.75 -16.25 3.80
N ILE A 162 9.41 -15.11 3.22
CA ILE A 162 10.33 -13.98 3.01
C ILE A 162 9.74 -12.73 3.68
N ASP A 163 10.39 -12.29 4.75
CA ASP A 163 10.03 -11.06 5.46
C ASP A 163 10.40 -9.83 4.63
N GLY A 164 9.47 -8.89 4.51
CA GLY A 164 9.62 -7.72 3.64
C GLY A 164 9.60 -8.02 2.14
N GLY A 165 9.37 -9.28 1.73
CA GLY A 165 9.22 -9.67 0.33
C GLY A 165 7.83 -9.29 -0.23
N PRO A 166 7.67 -9.18 -1.56
CA PRO A 166 6.38 -8.89 -2.17
C PRO A 166 5.38 -10.03 -1.91
N ALA A 167 4.19 -9.70 -1.44
CA ALA A 167 3.10 -10.67 -1.35
C ALA A 167 2.58 -11.02 -2.74
N THR A 168 2.08 -12.24 -2.92
CA THR A 168 1.33 -12.64 -4.13
C THR A 168 -0.17 -12.38 -3.99
N ALA A 169 -0.57 -11.48 -3.08
CA ALA A 169 -1.96 -11.23 -2.70
C ALA A 169 -2.82 -10.70 -3.86
N ASP A 170 -4.10 -11.06 -3.88
CA ASP A 170 -5.14 -10.50 -4.74
C ASP A 170 -6.06 -9.59 -3.92
N MET A 171 -5.59 -8.36 -3.72
CA MET A 171 -6.28 -7.36 -2.90
C MET A 171 -7.55 -6.82 -3.59
N GLU A 172 -7.60 -6.81 -4.93
CA GLU A 172 -8.78 -6.36 -5.68
C GLU A 172 -9.97 -7.29 -5.44
N ASN A 173 -9.81 -8.58 -5.72
CA ASN A 173 -10.93 -9.50 -5.65
C ASN A 173 -11.39 -9.80 -4.22
N ILE A 174 -10.49 -9.83 -3.24
CA ILE A 174 -10.92 -10.02 -1.84
C ILE A 174 -11.82 -8.88 -1.36
N MET A 175 -11.57 -7.63 -1.79
CA MET A 175 -12.39 -6.48 -1.41
C MET A 175 -13.75 -6.52 -2.09
N ILE A 176 -13.77 -6.91 -3.37
CA ILE A 176 -15.01 -7.14 -4.13
C ILE A 176 -15.85 -8.24 -3.47
N ASP A 177 -15.23 -9.36 -3.11
CA ASP A 177 -15.94 -10.51 -2.57
C ASP A 177 -16.34 -10.33 -1.10
N LEU A 178 -15.60 -9.54 -0.31
CA LEU A 178 -16.06 -9.06 1.00
C LEU A 178 -17.34 -8.22 0.88
N ALA A 179 -17.39 -7.29 -0.08
CA ALA A 179 -18.59 -6.49 -0.33
C ALA A 179 -19.77 -7.38 -0.72
N LYS A 180 -19.57 -8.36 -1.62
CA LYS A 180 -20.60 -9.34 -1.99
C LYS A 180 -21.05 -10.21 -0.82
N ALA A 181 -20.13 -10.63 0.06
CA ALA A 181 -20.45 -11.44 1.23
C ALA A 181 -21.32 -10.68 2.24
N LEU A 182 -21.01 -9.40 2.48
CA LEU A 182 -21.84 -8.53 3.31
C LEU A 182 -23.21 -8.29 2.68
N GLN A 183 -23.25 -8.04 1.37
CA GLN A 183 -24.51 -7.89 0.63
C GLN A 183 -25.37 -9.16 0.73
N TYR A 184 -24.80 -10.33 0.44
CA TYR A 184 -25.50 -11.60 0.56
C TYR A 184 -26.03 -11.83 1.97
N THR A 185 -25.22 -11.54 3.00
CA THR A 185 -25.63 -11.61 4.41
C THR A 185 -26.77 -10.64 4.72
N ARG A 186 -26.78 -9.45 4.12
CA ARG A 186 -27.85 -8.46 4.29
C ARG A 186 -29.13 -8.85 3.56
N GLU A 187 -29.07 -9.58 2.46
CA GLU A 187 -30.22 -9.89 1.61
C GLU A 187 -30.85 -11.26 1.90
N ASN A 188 -30.04 -12.26 2.27
CA ASN A 188 -30.51 -13.60 2.57
C ASN A 188 -30.95 -13.73 4.05
N ALA A 189 -32.21 -14.07 4.29
CA ALA A 189 -32.78 -14.13 5.63
C ALA A 189 -32.08 -15.14 6.57
N GLU A 190 -31.71 -16.32 6.06
CA GLU A 190 -31.07 -17.36 6.86
C GLU A 190 -29.63 -17.00 7.21
N ALA A 191 -28.85 -16.53 6.22
CA ALA A 191 -27.49 -16.06 6.43
C ALA A 191 -27.45 -14.88 7.40
N LYS A 192 -28.37 -13.92 7.25
CA LYS A 192 -28.54 -12.79 8.18
C LYS A 192 -28.77 -13.26 9.61
N GLN A 193 -29.71 -14.19 9.81
CA GLN A 193 -30.04 -14.69 11.14
C GLN A 193 -28.83 -15.37 11.81
N ARG A 194 -28.09 -16.20 11.06
CA ARG A 194 -26.86 -16.84 11.55
C ARG A 194 -25.79 -15.80 11.88
N PHE A 195 -25.59 -14.82 11.01
CA PHE A 195 -24.62 -13.75 11.20
C PHE A 195 -24.94 -12.92 12.45
N VAL A 196 -26.17 -12.43 12.59
CA VAL A 196 -26.62 -11.65 13.76
C VAL A 196 -26.39 -12.44 15.05
N LYS A 197 -26.79 -13.72 15.06
CA LYS A 197 -26.57 -14.60 16.21
C LYS A 197 -25.09 -14.69 16.57
N LYS A 198 -24.22 -15.02 15.61
CA LYS A 198 -22.77 -15.14 15.80
C LYS A 198 -22.13 -13.84 16.29
N VAL A 199 -22.55 -12.70 15.76
CA VAL A 199 -22.03 -11.38 16.18
C VAL A 199 -22.46 -11.05 17.61
N LEU A 200 -23.73 -11.27 17.98
CA LEU A 200 -24.22 -11.01 19.34
C LEU A 200 -23.56 -11.91 20.39
N GLU A 201 -23.24 -13.16 20.04
CA GLU A 201 -22.51 -14.10 20.92
C GLU A 201 -21.12 -13.60 21.31
N ARG A 202 -20.53 -12.66 20.54
CA ARG A 202 -19.22 -12.04 20.86
C ARG A 202 -19.32 -10.89 21.87
N GLY A 203 -20.51 -10.34 22.10
CA GLY A 203 -20.80 -9.44 23.22
C GLY A 203 -20.48 -7.94 23.02
N ASN A 204 -19.82 -7.55 21.93
CA ASN A 204 -19.55 -6.13 21.62
C ASN A 204 -20.81 -5.40 21.11
N TYR A 205 -21.69 -6.10 20.38
CA TYR A 205 -23.00 -5.61 19.98
C TYR A 205 -24.07 -5.96 21.02
N LYS A 206 -25.01 -5.05 21.28
CA LYS A 206 -26.06 -5.24 22.32
C LYS A 206 -27.40 -5.66 21.74
N THR A 207 -27.73 -5.20 20.54
CA THR A 207 -29.02 -5.49 19.91
C THR A 207 -28.84 -5.92 18.47
N GLU A 208 -29.80 -6.71 17.96
CA GLU A 208 -29.87 -7.05 16.54
C GLU A 208 -29.95 -5.79 15.66
N ALA A 209 -30.67 -4.76 16.11
CA ALA A 209 -30.77 -3.49 15.40
C ALA A 209 -29.40 -2.83 15.17
N ASP A 210 -28.52 -2.85 16.18
CA ASP A 210 -27.16 -2.32 16.06
C ASP A 210 -26.34 -3.10 15.02
N VAL A 211 -26.47 -4.43 15.01
CA VAL A 211 -25.79 -5.29 14.03
C VAL A 211 -26.27 -5.00 12.62
N LEU A 212 -27.59 -4.87 12.41
CA LEU A 212 -28.16 -4.62 11.10
C LEU A 212 -27.85 -3.22 10.57
N ALA A 213 -27.78 -2.23 11.45
CA ALA A 213 -27.36 -0.87 11.12
C ALA A 213 -25.91 -0.85 10.63
N ASP A 214 -24.99 -1.45 11.39
CA ASP A 214 -23.58 -1.53 10.98
C ASP A 214 -23.42 -2.43 9.74
N LEU A 215 -24.18 -3.53 9.60
CA LEU A 215 -24.12 -4.40 8.42
C LEU A 215 -24.43 -3.61 7.15
N SER A 216 -25.48 -2.80 7.16
CA SER A 216 -25.85 -1.95 6.01
C SER A 216 -24.78 -0.90 5.74
N LYS A 217 -24.24 -0.27 6.80
CA LYS A 217 -23.20 0.75 6.70
C LYS A 217 -21.89 0.20 6.11
N TYR A 218 -21.37 -0.91 6.61
CA TYR A 218 -20.09 -1.44 6.14
C TYR A 218 -20.21 -2.15 4.78
N GLU A 219 -21.35 -2.75 4.47
CA GLU A 219 -21.65 -3.21 3.10
C GLU A 219 -21.56 -2.04 2.12
N GLN A 220 -22.24 -0.93 2.40
CA GLN A 220 -22.22 0.24 1.54
C GLN A 220 -20.82 0.85 1.42
N ARG A 221 -20.06 0.95 2.52
CA ARG A 221 -18.68 1.48 2.50
C ARG A 221 -17.78 0.65 1.59
N LEU A 222 -17.81 -0.67 1.72
CA LEU A 222 -16.99 -1.55 0.89
C LEU A 222 -17.46 -1.56 -0.56
N TYR A 223 -18.76 -1.55 -0.81
CA TYR A 223 -19.30 -1.41 -2.16
C TYR A 223 -18.83 -0.10 -2.81
N SER A 224 -18.99 1.04 -2.13
CA SER A 224 -18.53 2.34 -2.63
C SER A 224 -17.04 2.35 -2.89
N TYR A 225 -16.24 1.77 -1.99
CA TYR A 225 -14.80 1.65 -2.18
C TYR A 225 -14.43 0.84 -3.43
N THR A 226 -15.09 -0.29 -3.68
CA THR A 226 -14.86 -1.10 -4.90
C THR A 226 -15.33 -0.39 -6.16
N PHE A 227 -16.42 0.38 -6.09
CA PHE A 227 -16.96 1.14 -7.21
C PHE A 227 -16.05 2.32 -7.60
N ILE A 228 -15.60 3.11 -6.61
CA ILE A 228 -14.69 4.25 -6.82
C ILE A 228 -13.38 3.78 -7.46
N ASN A 229 -12.90 2.61 -7.06
CA ASN A 229 -11.62 2.07 -7.50
C ASN A 229 -11.75 1.01 -8.60
N ALA A 230 -12.88 0.95 -9.31
CA ALA A 230 -13.05 0.06 -10.43
C ALA A 230 -12.05 0.40 -11.56
N SER A 231 -11.36 -0.62 -12.07
CA SER A 231 -10.34 -0.47 -13.11
C SER A 231 -10.72 -1.24 -14.37
N GLN A 232 -10.29 -0.73 -15.53
CA GLN A 232 -10.37 -1.47 -16.80
C GLN A 232 -9.21 -2.48 -16.94
N THR A 233 -8.15 -2.31 -16.16
CA THR A 233 -7.00 -3.21 -16.10
C THR A 233 -7.17 -4.10 -14.88
N PRO A 234 -7.49 -5.39 -15.03
CA PRO A 234 -7.57 -6.31 -13.89
C PRO A 234 -6.19 -6.42 -13.24
N TYR A 235 -6.12 -6.29 -11.91
CA TYR A 235 -4.83 -6.30 -11.22
C TYR A 235 -4.25 -7.71 -11.14
N GLY A 236 -5.10 -8.68 -10.83
CA GLY A 236 -4.70 -10.05 -10.56
C GLY A 236 -3.85 -10.16 -9.29
N TYR A 237 -3.06 -11.23 -9.20
CA TYR A 237 -2.19 -11.49 -8.07
C TYR A 237 -0.91 -10.64 -8.10
N ALA A 238 -0.35 -10.38 -6.91
CA ALA A 238 0.93 -9.72 -6.68
C ALA A 238 1.01 -8.23 -7.05
N ARG A 239 -0.10 -7.61 -7.46
CA ARG A 239 -0.12 -6.22 -7.93
C ARG A 239 -1.29 -5.43 -7.38
N LEU A 240 -1.09 -4.13 -7.26
CA LEU A 240 -2.11 -3.16 -6.84
C LEU A 240 -1.77 -1.79 -7.40
N ASP A 241 -2.77 -1.05 -7.90
CA ASP A 241 -2.60 0.40 -8.09
C ASP A 241 -2.78 1.11 -6.74
N ALA A 242 -1.76 1.01 -5.88
CA ALA A 242 -1.79 1.61 -4.56
C ALA A 242 -1.91 3.13 -4.65
N PHE A 243 -1.27 3.76 -5.64
CA PHE A 243 -1.32 5.22 -5.82
C PHE A 243 -2.71 5.71 -6.15
N GLY A 244 -3.35 5.18 -7.19
CA GLY A 244 -4.69 5.59 -7.59
C GLY A 244 -5.69 5.38 -6.44
N ARG A 245 -5.58 4.27 -5.70
CA ARG A 245 -6.46 3.98 -4.56
C ARG A 245 -6.22 4.92 -3.38
N ILE A 246 -4.97 5.19 -2.99
CA ILE A 246 -4.62 6.18 -1.94
C ILE A 246 -5.14 7.56 -2.34
N TYR A 247 -4.91 7.95 -3.60
CA TYR A 247 -5.34 9.24 -4.14
C TYR A 247 -6.86 9.38 -4.03
N ASN A 248 -7.62 8.39 -4.50
CA ASN A 248 -9.07 8.41 -4.41
C ASN A 248 -9.57 8.43 -2.96
N ARG A 249 -8.91 7.73 -2.03
CA ARG A 249 -9.24 7.83 -0.61
C ARG A 249 -9.04 9.24 -0.09
N VAL A 250 -7.98 9.95 -0.47
CA VAL A 250 -7.84 11.36 -0.08
C VAL A 250 -8.93 12.23 -0.72
N LEU A 251 -9.22 12.04 -2.01
CA LEU A 251 -10.24 12.81 -2.74
C LEU A 251 -11.64 12.69 -2.10
N GLU A 252 -11.98 11.49 -1.62
CA GLU A 252 -13.22 11.22 -0.91
C GLU A 252 -13.37 12.07 0.37
N HIS A 253 -12.25 12.45 1.01
CA HIS A 253 -12.23 13.15 2.29
C HIS A 253 -12.00 14.65 2.17
N VAL A 254 -11.41 15.12 1.07
CA VAL A 254 -11.12 16.55 0.87
C VAL A 254 -12.27 17.30 0.22
N ILE A 255 -13.12 16.64 -0.57
CA ILE A 255 -14.26 17.28 -1.23
C ILE A 255 -15.26 17.85 -0.21
N ASN A 256 -15.80 19.04 -0.47
CA ASN A 256 -16.79 19.68 0.40
C ASN A 256 -18.15 19.88 -0.28
N GLU A 257 -19.15 20.34 0.50
CA GLU A 257 -20.51 20.61 0.03
C GLU A 257 -20.55 21.51 -1.21
N LYS A 258 -19.71 22.56 -1.25
CA LYS A 258 -19.71 23.53 -2.36
C LYS A 258 -19.29 22.88 -3.67
N GLU A 259 -18.18 22.14 -3.68
CA GLU A 259 -17.74 21.48 -4.91
C GLU A 259 -18.72 20.39 -5.34
N LEU A 260 -19.28 19.64 -4.39
CA LEU A 260 -20.28 18.61 -4.68
C LEU A 260 -21.55 19.21 -5.28
N ARG A 261 -22.03 20.34 -4.76
CA ARG A 261 -23.16 21.09 -5.33
C ARG A 261 -22.86 21.55 -6.75
N GLU A 262 -21.69 22.14 -6.99
CA GLU A 262 -21.26 22.55 -8.33
C GLU A 262 -21.24 21.36 -9.32
N LEU A 263 -20.76 20.19 -8.88
CA LEU A 263 -20.75 18.96 -9.67
C LEU A 263 -22.15 18.43 -9.96
N LEU A 264 -23.06 18.45 -8.98
CA LEU A 264 -24.46 18.06 -9.17
C LEU A 264 -25.22 19.01 -10.08
N HIS A 265 -24.73 20.25 -10.27
CA HIS A 265 -25.23 21.17 -11.30
C HIS A 265 -24.58 21.00 -12.67
N ASP A 266 -23.46 20.28 -12.79
CA ASP A 266 -22.73 20.11 -14.04
C ASP A 266 -23.62 19.39 -15.07
N ARG A 267 -23.69 19.93 -16.30
CA ARG A 267 -24.52 19.38 -17.38
C ARG A 267 -24.17 17.93 -17.73
N LYS A 268 -22.92 17.52 -17.55
CA LYS A 268 -22.49 16.12 -17.75
C LYS A 268 -23.15 15.21 -16.72
N VAL A 269 -23.26 15.66 -15.46
CA VAL A 269 -23.91 14.91 -14.38
C VAL A 269 -25.44 15.03 -14.45
N ARG A 270 -25.97 16.18 -14.91
CA ARG A 270 -27.40 16.46 -15.05
C ARG A 270 -28.06 15.94 -16.32
N PHE A 271 -27.30 15.66 -17.38
CA PHE A 271 -27.72 15.48 -18.78
C PHE A 271 -28.57 16.64 -19.33
N ASP A 272 -27.96 17.56 -20.10
CA ASP A 272 -28.69 18.53 -20.92
C ASP A 272 -28.11 18.61 -22.35
N LYS A 273 -29.00 18.81 -23.33
CA LYS A 273 -28.91 18.59 -24.79
C LYS A 273 -27.73 19.27 -25.51
N GLU A 274 -26.97 18.47 -26.25
CA GLU A 274 -26.77 18.55 -27.73
C GLU A 274 -26.31 17.16 -28.22
N LEU A 275 -27.28 16.34 -28.64
CA LEU A 275 -27.06 15.02 -29.21
C LEU A 275 -27.85 14.93 -30.51
N THR A 276 -27.37 14.18 -31.49
CA THR A 276 -28.06 14.04 -32.78
C THR A 276 -29.44 13.40 -32.58
N LYS A 277 -30.39 13.62 -33.50
CA LYS A 277 -31.76 13.08 -33.41
C LYS A 277 -31.80 11.56 -33.15
N ALA A 278 -30.85 10.79 -33.68
CA ALA A 278 -30.73 9.35 -33.47
C ALA A 278 -30.28 8.99 -32.04
N GLN A 279 -29.37 9.78 -31.46
CA GLN A 279 -28.91 9.61 -30.08
C GLN A 279 -29.98 10.08 -29.06
N ILE A 280 -30.81 11.06 -29.43
CA ILE A 280 -31.94 11.53 -28.61
C ILE A 280 -33.02 10.46 -28.48
N GLU A 281 -33.30 9.65 -29.50
CA GLU A 281 -34.29 8.56 -29.42
C GLU A 281 -33.80 7.36 -28.60
N GLU A 282 -32.49 7.12 -28.55
CA GLU A 282 -31.88 6.06 -27.73
C GLU A 282 -31.73 6.49 -26.26
N ILE A 283 -31.49 7.78 -26.00
CA ILE A 283 -31.33 8.36 -24.65
C ILE A 283 -32.67 8.78 -24.02
N SER A 284 -33.70 9.08 -24.81
CA SER A 284 -35.06 9.44 -24.33
C SER A 284 -35.80 8.32 -23.58
N ARG A 285 -35.20 7.13 -23.47
CA ARG A 285 -35.67 6.02 -22.63
C ARG A 285 -34.98 5.95 -21.26
N LEU A 286 -34.07 6.87 -20.93
CA LEU A 286 -33.29 6.89 -19.69
C LEU A 286 -33.50 8.20 -18.89
N ASP A 287 -33.62 8.02 -17.57
CA ASP A 287 -34.40 8.82 -16.63
C ASP A 287 -33.85 10.18 -16.16
N LYS A 288 -34.81 11.10 -15.95
CA LYS A 288 -34.91 12.22 -15.00
C LYS A 288 -33.68 13.14 -14.76
N ALA A 289 -33.86 14.43 -15.06
CA ALA A 289 -32.97 15.51 -14.65
C ALA A 289 -33.01 15.75 -13.12
N VAL A 290 -31.83 15.96 -12.51
CA VAL A 290 -31.70 16.24 -11.06
C VAL A 290 -32.18 17.65 -10.75
N THR A 291 -33.26 17.78 -9.99
CA THR A 291 -33.87 19.06 -9.59
C THR A 291 -33.08 19.74 -8.45
N GLU A 292 -33.23 21.06 -8.30
CA GLU A 292 -32.64 21.80 -7.16
C GLU A 292 -33.05 21.22 -5.80
N LYS A 293 -34.33 20.84 -5.69
CA LYS A 293 -34.85 20.19 -4.48
C LYS A 293 -34.12 18.88 -4.17
N GLU A 294 -33.84 18.07 -5.19
CA GLU A 294 -33.09 16.82 -5.01
C GLU A 294 -31.64 17.08 -4.62
N ILE A 295 -31.01 18.13 -5.15
CA ILE A 295 -29.65 18.52 -4.75
C ILE A 295 -29.64 18.95 -3.28
N ASP A 296 -30.63 19.74 -2.85
CA ASP A 296 -30.76 20.13 -1.44
C ASP A 296 -31.05 18.92 -0.52
N GLU A 297 -31.83 17.95 -0.97
CA GLU A 297 -32.08 16.70 -0.25
C GLU A 297 -30.80 15.84 -0.17
N ILE A 298 -30.05 15.71 -1.27
CA ILE A 298 -28.77 14.98 -1.34
C ILE A 298 -27.75 15.58 -0.38
N LEU A 299 -27.64 16.91 -0.38
CA LEU A 299 -26.66 17.64 0.44
C LEU A 299 -27.20 17.97 1.83
N SER A 300 -28.39 17.49 2.18
CA SER A 300 -28.93 17.69 3.51
C SER A 300 -28.00 17.07 4.55
N LYS A 301 -27.59 17.87 5.54
CA LYS A 301 -26.62 17.50 6.59
C LYS A 301 -25.17 17.30 6.11
N VAL A 302 -24.82 17.75 4.90
CA VAL A 302 -23.42 17.82 4.46
C VAL A 302 -22.84 19.17 4.89
N ASP A 303 -21.87 19.15 5.82
CA ASP A 303 -21.19 20.36 6.28
C ASP A 303 -20.02 20.74 5.35
N LYS A 304 -19.39 21.88 5.64
CA LYS A 304 -18.17 22.35 4.96
C LYS A 304 -17.01 21.34 5.04
N VAL A 305 -16.96 20.54 6.11
CA VAL A 305 -16.05 19.40 6.24
C VAL A 305 -16.93 18.18 6.46
N ILE A 306 -16.92 17.27 5.50
CA ILE A 306 -17.80 16.09 5.51
C ILE A 306 -17.18 15.04 6.45
N THR A 307 -17.84 14.76 7.57
CA THR A 307 -17.44 13.69 8.49
C THR A 307 -17.69 12.30 7.88
N GLY A 308 -17.12 11.24 8.46
CA GLY A 308 -17.37 9.87 7.99
C GLY A 308 -18.83 9.45 8.04
N GLU A 309 -19.58 9.87 9.06
CA GLU A 309 -21.02 9.59 9.16
C GLU A 309 -21.83 10.35 8.10
N GLN A 310 -21.47 11.59 7.81
CA GLN A 310 -22.11 12.37 6.74
C GLN A 310 -21.81 11.81 5.36
N ARG A 311 -20.61 11.25 5.12
CA ARG A 311 -20.28 10.55 3.87
C ARG A 311 -21.13 9.29 3.68
N ASP A 312 -21.30 8.50 4.74
CA ASP A 312 -22.17 7.32 4.69
C ASP A 312 -23.59 7.73 4.28
N HIS A 313 -24.15 8.75 4.93
CA HIS A 313 -25.48 9.27 4.63
C HIS A 313 -25.59 9.89 3.22
N LEU A 314 -24.56 10.61 2.77
CA LEU A 314 -24.50 11.18 1.42
C LEU A 314 -24.62 10.09 0.37
N MET A 315 -23.90 8.98 0.52
CA MET A 315 -23.98 7.86 -0.43
C MET A 315 -25.38 7.23 -0.47
N GLU A 316 -26.09 7.17 0.66
CA GLU A 316 -27.49 6.72 0.68
C GLU A 316 -28.39 7.68 -0.10
N GLN A 317 -28.24 8.99 0.10
CA GLN A 317 -29.04 9.98 -0.62
C GLN A 317 -28.71 9.99 -2.13
N LEU A 318 -27.44 9.87 -2.51
CA LEU A 318 -27.04 9.76 -3.91
C LEU A 318 -27.72 8.55 -4.58
N LYS A 319 -27.69 7.36 -3.97
CA LYS A 319 -28.37 6.17 -4.50
C LYS A 319 -29.89 6.32 -4.58
N LYS A 320 -30.50 7.12 -3.70
CA LYS A 320 -31.94 7.36 -3.67
C LYS A 320 -32.40 8.34 -4.75
N HIS A 321 -31.59 9.34 -5.07
CA HIS A 321 -31.97 10.46 -5.93
C HIS A 321 -31.35 10.44 -7.32
N LEU A 322 -30.22 9.76 -7.51
CA LEU A 322 -29.51 9.68 -8.78
C LEU A 322 -29.63 8.31 -9.43
N THR A 323 -29.64 8.27 -10.76
CA THR A 323 -29.53 7.02 -11.53
C THR A 323 -28.12 6.45 -11.44
N PRO A 324 -27.92 5.13 -11.70
CA PRO A 324 -26.59 4.53 -11.71
C PRO A 324 -25.60 5.23 -12.67
N LEU A 325 -26.09 5.73 -13.81
CA LEU A 325 -25.29 6.47 -14.78
C LEU A 325 -24.86 7.85 -14.25
N GLN A 326 -25.76 8.58 -13.58
CA GLN A 326 -25.44 9.85 -12.95
C GLN A 326 -24.40 9.67 -11.83
N ILE A 327 -24.51 8.60 -11.04
CA ILE A 327 -23.52 8.25 -10.01
C ILE A 327 -22.15 7.94 -10.64
N ALA A 328 -22.12 7.18 -11.74
CA ALA A 328 -20.88 6.88 -12.45
C ALA A 328 -20.21 8.16 -13.01
N LEU A 329 -21.01 9.08 -13.56
CA LEU A 329 -20.50 10.37 -14.07
C LEU A 329 -20.00 11.29 -12.97
N LEU A 330 -20.70 11.33 -11.83
CA LEU A 330 -20.23 12.04 -10.64
C LEU A 330 -18.92 11.44 -10.13
N ASN A 331 -18.81 10.11 -10.11
CA ASN A 331 -17.60 9.40 -9.71
C ASN A 331 -16.41 9.77 -10.62
N ASP A 332 -16.59 9.72 -11.94
CA ASP A 332 -15.57 10.12 -12.93
C ASP A 332 -15.19 11.63 -12.84
N ALA A 333 -16.07 12.47 -12.29
CA ALA A 333 -15.79 13.89 -12.10
C ALA A 333 -15.00 14.18 -10.81
N VAL A 334 -15.16 13.34 -9.78
CA VAL A 334 -14.51 13.49 -8.46
C VAL A 334 -13.20 12.72 -8.38
N PHE A 335 -13.17 11.49 -8.90
CA PHE A 335 -12.10 10.52 -8.70
C PHE A 335 -11.30 10.27 -9.98
N ASN A 336 -10.15 9.63 -9.82
CA ASN A 336 -9.30 9.21 -10.93
C ASN A 336 -9.36 7.68 -11.05
N ARG A 337 -9.34 7.13 -12.26
CA ARG A 337 -9.43 5.68 -12.46
C ARG A 337 -8.10 5.02 -12.11
N PRO A 338 -8.01 4.11 -11.11
CA PRO A 338 -6.75 3.48 -10.76
C PRO A 338 -6.41 2.36 -11.77
N ASP A 339 -5.77 2.72 -12.88
CA ASP A 339 -5.55 1.86 -14.05
C ASP A 339 -4.08 1.43 -14.26
N ALA A 340 -3.22 1.64 -13.26
CA ALA A 340 -1.80 1.30 -13.34
C ALA A 340 -1.33 0.39 -12.19
N PRO A 341 -1.77 -0.89 -12.16
CA PRO A 341 -1.34 -1.82 -11.13
C PRO A 341 0.17 -2.08 -11.16
N VAL A 342 0.79 -2.00 -9.98
CA VAL A 342 2.22 -2.25 -9.79
C VAL A 342 2.49 -3.37 -8.80
N SER A 343 3.61 -4.06 -8.95
CA SER A 343 4.10 -5.03 -7.98
C SER A 343 4.39 -4.35 -6.65
N TYR A 344 4.13 -5.05 -5.55
CA TYR A 344 4.54 -4.59 -4.22
C TYR A 344 6.08 -4.49 -4.17
N PRO A 345 6.66 -3.33 -3.82
CA PRO A 345 8.11 -3.25 -3.67
C PRO A 345 8.56 -4.02 -2.41
N PHE A 346 9.72 -4.67 -2.46
CA PHE A 346 10.31 -5.26 -1.25
C PHE A 346 10.82 -4.18 -0.27
N LEU A 347 10.75 -4.48 1.03
CA LEU A 347 11.00 -3.55 2.13
C LEU A 347 12.41 -3.59 2.71
N TRP A 348 13.19 -4.65 2.47
CA TRP A 348 14.58 -4.61 2.89
C TRP A 348 15.29 -3.43 2.22
N ASP A 349 16.15 -2.79 3.00
CA ASP A 349 16.86 -1.55 2.67
C ASP A 349 16.01 -0.27 2.55
N ILE A 350 14.69 -0.31 2.76
CA ILE A 350 13.83 0.88 2.56
C ILE A 350 14.20 2.04 3.49
N ALA A 351 14.62 1.73 4.72
CA ALA A 351 15.01 2.74 5.72
C ALA A 351 16.36 3.41 5.39
N GLN A 352 17.16 2.79 4.52
CA GLN A 352 18.49 3.25 4.11
C GLN A 352 18.48 4.05 2.80
N HIS A 353 17.34 4.06 2.09
CA HIS A 353 17.18 4.84 0.86
C HIS A 353 16.97 6.33 1.14
N ASP A 354 17.43 7.18 0.21
CA ASP A 354 17.08 8.59 0.18
C ASP A 354 15.68 8.85 -0.43
N TYR A 355 15.32 8.09 -1.46
CA TYR A 355 13.99 8.10 -2.09
C TYR A 355 13.41 6.70 -2.28
N VAL A 356 12.12 6.57 -2.04
CA VAL A 356 11.39 5.29 -2.09
C VAL A 356 10.20 5.34 -3.05
N GLN A 357 9.52 4.20 -3.18
CA GLN A 357 8.52 3.90 -4.21
C GLN A 357 9.13 3.85 -5.62
N TRP A 358 8.37 3.35 -6.59
CA TRP A 358 8.87 3.00 -7.92
C TRP A 358 9.41 4.19 -8.71
N ASN A 359 8.81 5.37 -8.55
CA ASN A 359 9.18 6.62 -9.24
C ASN A 359 9.91 7.64 -8.34
N GLY A 360 10.28 7.26 -7.12
CA GLY A 360 10.99 8.15 -6.20
C GLY A 360 10.16 9.36 -5.73
N ILE A 361 8.83 9.26 -5.70
CA ILE A 361 7.95 10.37 -5.23
C ILE A 361 8.13 10.68 -3.74
N ALA A 362 8.50 9.69 -2.93
CA ALA A 362 8.61 9.84 -1.49
C ALA A 362 10.07 10.02 -1.05
N ASN A 363 10.40 11.23 -0.60
CA ASN A 363 11.64 11.55 0.10
C ASN A 363 11.63 10.88 1.48
N ASN A 364 12.70 10.18 1.83
CA ASN A 364 12.84 9.40 3.05
C ASN A 364 13.53 10.15 4.20
N ALA A 365 13.87 11.43 4.02
CA ALA A 365 14.52 12.26 5.02
C ALA A 365 13.55 12.84 6.07
N GLY A 366 14.06 13.09 7.27
CA GLY A 366 13.28 13.70 8.36
C GLY A 366 12.03 12.90 8.70
N LEU A 367 10.85 13.52 8.63
CA LEU A 367 9.55 12.85 8.86
C LEU A 367 8.93 12.23 7.59
N GLY A 368 9.67 12.21 6.48
CA GLY A 368 9.25 11.61 5.20
C GLY A 368 8.67 10.20 5.34
N PRO A 369 9.35 9.24 6.02
CA PRO A 369 8.84 7.88 6.20
C PRO A 369 7.47 7.83 6.90
N ILE A 370 7.29 8.64 7.95
CA ILE A 370 6.04 8.70 8.71
C ILE A 370 4.91 9.28 7.86
N GLY A 371 5.17 10.34 7.10
CA GLY A 371 4.19 10.94 6.18
C GLY A 371 3.77 9.98 5.07
N ARG A 372 4.73 9.28 4.46
CA ARG A 372 4.48 8.24 3.46
C ARG A 372 3.60 7.13 4.01
N ASN A 373 4.02 6.52 5.12
CA ASN A 373 3.29 5.41 5.73
C ASN A 373 1.89 5.83 6.19
N THR A 374 1.72 7.06 6.68
CA THR A 374 0.39 7.62 6.99
C THR A 374 -0.50 7.65 5.75
N GLY A 375 0.05 8.06 4.60
CA GLY A 375 -0.66 8.04 3.32
C GLY A 375 -1.06 6.62 2.89
N GLU A 376 -0.17 5.65 3.09
CA GLU A 376 -0.44 4.23 2.81
C GLU A 376 -1.56 3.69 3.69
N VAL A 377 -1.54 3.96 5.02
CA VAL A 377 -2.63 3.58 5.95
C VAL A 377 -3.96 4.20 5.54
N ILE A 378 -3.98 5.46 5.12
CA ILE A 378 -5.20 6.11 4.58
C ILE A 378 -5.75 5.33 3.38
N GLY A 379 -4.87 4.87 2.49
CA GLY A 379 -5.24 4.04 1.34
C GLY A 379 -5.78 2.67 1.73
N VAL A 380 -5.26 2.08 2.80
CA VAL A 380 -5.73 0.80 3.36
C VAL A 380 -6.65 1.01 4.57
N PHE A 381 -7.69 1.83 4.40
CA PHE A 381 -8.83 1.95 5.32
C PHE A 381 -8.55 2.63 6.67
N GLY A 382 -7.54 3.50 6.76
CA GLY A 382 -7.46 4.47 7.86
C GLY A 382 -8.72 5.33 7.93
N THR A 383 -9.31 5.45 9.13
CA THR A 383 -10.46 6.33 9.37
C THR A 383 -9.98 7.77 9.48
N LEU A 384 -10.62 8.68 8.75
CA LEU A 384 -10.35 10.11 8.74
C LEU A 384 -11.61 10.85 9.20
N ASP A 385 -11.61 11.30 10.45
CA ASP A 385 -12.72 11.97 11.13
C ASP A 385 -12.46 13.49 11.19
N TRP A 386 -12.35 14.09 10.01
CA TRP A 386 -12.05 15.50 9.90
C TRP A 386 -13.29 16.35 10.19
N ARG A 387 -13.13 17.43 10.95
CA ARG A 387 -14.24 18.34 11.30
C ARG A 387 -13.78 19.79 11.39
N GLU A 388 -14.66 20.72 11.02
CA GLU A 388 -14.44 22.15 11.27
C GLU A 388 -14.73 22.48 12.74
N GLU A 389 -13.84 23.23 13.38
CA GLU A 389 -14.01 23.73 14.74
C GLU A 389 -13.70 25.24 14.79
N LYS A 390 -14.40 25.97 15.68
CA LYS A 390 -14.07 27.38 15.97
C LYS A 390 -12.89 27.45 16.93
N GLY A 391 -11.94 28.34 16.67
CA GLY A 391 -10.82 28.64 17.57
C GLY A 391 -9.43 28.39 16.97
N ILE A 392 -8.40 28.74 17.75
CA ILE A 392 -6.99 28.69 17.36
C ILE A 392 -6.29 27.59 18.18
N SER A 393 -5.50 26.75 17.51
CA SER A 393 -4.65 25.72 18.10
C SER A 393 -3.21 25.88 17.61
N LEU A 394 -2.22 25.36 18.36
CA LEU A 394 -0.82 25.42 17.94
C LEU A 394 -0.61 24.78 16.54
N PRO A 395 -1.17 23.60 16.22
CA PRO A 395 -1.07 23.03 14.87
C PRO A 395 -1.78 23.89 13.80
N SER A 396 -2.96 24.45 14.10
CA SER A 396 -3.64 25.28 13.11
C SER A 396 -2.88 26.57 12.80
N LEU A 397 -2.21 27.18 13.79
CA LEU A 397 -1.32 28.33 13.57
C LEU A 397 -0.10 27.98 12.71
N LEU A 398 0.48 26.79 12.92
CA LEU A 398 1.68 26.34 12.21
C LEU A 398 1.37 25.83 10.79
N PHE A 399 0.19 25.25 10.56
CA PHE A 399 -0.08 24.46 9.36
C PHE A 399 -1.35 24.85 8.56
N GLN A 400 -2.27 25.64 9.14
CA GLN A 400 -3.58 25.95 8.52
C GLN A 400 -3.89 27.45 8.41
N GLY A 401 -3.05 28.32 8.98
CA GLY A 401 -3.21 29.78 8.94
C GLY A 401 -3.94 30.36 10.16
N SER A 402 -4.14 31.69 10.15
CA SER A 402 -4.61 32.50 11.30
C SER A 402 -6.12 32.76 11.33
N GLY A 403 -6.93 31.90 10.70
CA GLY A 403 -8.39 32.02 10.68
C GLY A 403 -9.07 31.71 12.01
N ASN A 404 -10.33 32.16 12.17
CA ASN A 404 -11.16 31.87 13.35
C ASN A 404 -11.79 30.46 13.32
N THR A 405 -11.67 29.74 12.21
CA THR A 405 -12.07 28.33 12.07
C THR A 405 -10.87 27.50 11.64
N ARG A 406 -10.79 26.28 12.16
CA ARG A 406 -9.72 25.31 11.87
C ARG A 406 -10.33 23.97 11.49
N VAL A 407 -9.59 23.15 10.74
CA VAL A 407 -9.96 21.75 10.51
C VAL A 407 -9.18 20.89 11.49
N ARG A 408 -9.88 20.10 12.29
CA ARG A 408 -9.27 19.08 13.14
C ARG A 408 -9.16 17.78 12.36
N PHE A 409 -7.96 17.22 12.27
CA PHE A 409 -7.64 16.05 11.45
C PHE A 409 -7.52 14.78 12.31
N ASP A 410 -8.53 14.48 13.13
CA ASP A 410 -8.54 13.24 13.91
C ASP A 410 -8.52 12.02 12.96
N SER A 411 -7.75 10.99 13.29
CA SER A 411 -7.65 9.77 12.49
C SER A 411 -7.36 8.55 13.35
N SER A 412 -7.59 7.36 12.79
CA SER A 412 -7.17 6.09 13.41
C SER A 412 -5.70 5.75 13.20
N VAL A 413 -4.96 6.50 12.38
CA VAL A 413 -3.56 6.18 12.03
C VAL A 413 -2.67 6.16 13.27
N ASP A 414 -2.01 5.03 13.54
CA ASP A 414 -1.11 4.88 14.67
C ASP A 414 0.32 5.31 14.29
N VAL A 415 0.57 6.62 14.38
CA VAL A 415 1.88 7.23 14.10
C VAL A 415 3.00 6.67 14.97
N GLN A 416 2.70 6.19 16.18
CA GLN A 416 3.69 5.59 17.07
C GLN A 416 4.15 4.23 16.57
N ASN A 417 3.23 3.39 16.15
CA ASN A 417 3.58 2.11 15.55
C ASN A 417 4.22 2.28 14.18
N LEU A 418 3.80 3.26 13.37
CA LEU A 418 4.49 3.57 12.11
C LEU A 418 5.97 3.92 12.32
N HIS A 419 6.29 4.73 13.34
CA HIS A 419 7.67 5.02 13.70
C HIS A 419 8.44 3.76 14.15
N ARG A 420 7.83 2.94 15.00
CA ARG A 420 8.45 1.69 15.47
C ARG A 420 8.71 0.73 14.32
N ILE A 421 7.80 0.63 13.34
CA ILE A 421 7.95 -0.21 12.15
C ILE A 421 9.15 0.27 11.33
N GLU A 422 9.29 1.58 11.08
CA GLU A 422 10.46 2.12 10.38
C GLU A 422 11.77 1.79 11.10
N SER A 423 11.82 1.97 12.42
CA SER A 423 13.00 1.60 13.22
C SER A 423 13.25 0.09 13.22
N HIS A 424 12.22 -0.74 13.08
CA HIS A 424 12.32 -2.20 12.99
C HIS A 424 12.86 -2.65 11.61
N LEU A 425 12.38 -2.04 10.53
CA LEU A 425 12.80 -2.33 9.15
C LEU A 425 14.29 -2.04 8.90
N LYS A 426 14.92 -1.14 9.68
CA LYS A 426 16.38 -0.92 9.63
C LYS A 426 17.19 -2.21 9.85
N LYS A 427 16.66 -3.16 10.62
CA LYS A 427 17.30 -4.43 10.95
C LYS A 427 17.00 -5.54 9.95
N LEU A 428 16.06 -5.30 9.01
CA LEU A 428 15.69 -6.28 8.02
C LEU A 428 16.75 -6.33 6.93
N ASN A 429 17.29 -7.51 6.74
CA ASN A 429 18.28 -7.80 5.73
C ASN A 429 17.60 -8.52 4.55
N SER A 430 18.01 -8.27 3.31
CA SER A 430 17.59 -9.04 2.12
C SER A 430 17.74 -10.57 2.27
N PRO A 431 16.91 -11.40 1.63
CA PRO A 431 17.07 -12.85 1.69
C PRO A 431 18.28 -13.33 0.86
N VAL A 432 19.07 -14.25 1.41
CA VAL A 432 20.14 -14.96 0.68
C VAL A 432 19.56 -16.21 0.01
N TRP A 433 20.08 -16.58 -1.16
CA TRP A 433 19.69 -17.81 -1.86
C TRP A 433 19.91 -19.07 -0.97
N PRO A 434 18.84 -19.80 -0.61
CA PRO A 434 18.94 -20.98 0.23
C PRO A 434 19.40 -22.19 -0.59
N GLN A 435 20.73 -22.38 -0.70
CA GLN A 435 21.32 -23.47 -1.50
C GLN A 435 20.84 -24.86 -1.06
N GLU A 436 20.52 -25.03 0.23
CA GLU A 436 20.00 -26.27 0.79
C GLU A 436 18.56 -26.60 0.35
N ILE A 437 17.85 -25.64 -0.25
CA ILE A 437 16.49 -25.82 -0.77
C ILE A 437 16.47 -25.70 -2.29
N LEU A 438 17.11 -24.67 -2.85
CA LEU A 438 17.03 -24.30 -4.28
C LEU A 438 18.21 -24.77 -5.12
N GLY A 439 19.20 -25.43 -4.51
CA GLY A 439 20.40 -25.93 -5.17
C GLY A 439 21.60 -25.00 -5.06
N ASP A 440 22.78 -25.59 -5.24
CA ASP A 440 24.07 -24.90 -5.15
C ASP A 440 24.24 -23.86 -6.26
N ILE A 441 24.97 -22.79 -5.95
CA ILE A 441 25.38 -21.78 -6.93
C ILE A 441 26.64 -22.24 -7.66
N ASP A 442 26.63 -22.19 -9.00
CA ASP A 442 27.82 -22.38 -9.82
C ASP A 442 28.74 -21.15 -9.68
N LYS A 443 29.78 -21.30 -8.87
CA LYS A 443 30.72 -20.23 -8.55
C LYS A 443 31.51 -19.72 -9.75
N GLU A 444 31.78 -20.57 -10.74
CA GLU A 444 32.52 -20.14 -11.94
C GLU A 444 31.64 -19.26 -12.82
N ARG A 445 30.39 -19.68 -13.03
CA ARG A 445 29.39 -18.87 -13.75
C ARG A 445 29.09 -17.57 -13.03
N ALA A 446 28.89 -17.61 -11.71
CA ALA A 446 28.64 -16.41 -10.91
C ALA A 446 29.78 -15.40 -11.00
N ALA A 447 31.05 -15.84 -11.00
CA ALA A 447 32.19 -14.94 -11.17
C ALA A 447 32.24 -14.28 -12.56
N LYS A 448 31.86 -15.00 -13.63
CA LYS A 448 31.70 -14.42 -14.97
C LYS A 448 30.52 -13.44 -15.00
N GLY A 449 29.43 -13.79 -14.35
CA GLY A 449 28.24 -12.95 -14.21
C GLY A 449 28.50 -11.66 -13.45
N GLU A 450 29.37 -11.66 -12.45
CA GLU A 450 29.78 -10.46 -11.71
C GLU A 450 30.41 -9.41 -12.64
N ILE A 451 31.27 -9.85 -13.57
CA ILE A 451 31.88 -8.97 -14.57
C ILE A 451 30.80 -8.35 -15.47
N LEU A 452 29.86 -9.18 -15.94
CA LEU A 452 28.74 -8.71 -16.76
C LEU A 452 27.82 -7.76 -15.98
N PHE A 453 27.60 -8.01 -14.69
CA PHE A 453 26.82 -7.11 -13.85
C PHE A 453 27.48 -5.73 -13.71
N ALA A 454 28.80 -5.69 -13.51
CA ALA A 454 29.55 -4.45 -13.43
C ALA A 454 29.42 -3.61 -14.73
N GLU A 455 29.38 -4.28 -15.89
CA GLU A 455 29.25 -3.63 -17.19
C GLU A 455 27.80 -3.23 -17.54
N TYR A 456 26.82 -4.09 -17.31
CA TYR A 456 25.44 -3.91 -17.80
C TYR A 456 24.48 -3.35 -16.76
N CYS A 457 24.75 -3.48 -15.46
CA CYS A 457 23.77 -3.28 -14.40
C CYS A 457 24.18 -2.24 -13.35
N ALA A 458 25.46 -2.23 -12.95
CA ALA A 458 25.93 -1.48 -11.78
C ALA A 458 25.77 0.05 -11.88
N ALA A 459 25.64 0.60 -13.10
CA ALA A 459 25.38 2.02 -13.32
C ALA A 459 24.02 2.49 -12.74
N CYS A 460 23.04 1.59 -12.64
CA CYS A 460 21.71 1.87 -12.08
C CYS A 460 21.42 1.08 -10.80
N HIS A 461 22.00 -0.11 -10.67
CA HIS A 461 21.77 -1.04 -9.58
C HIS A 461 23.01 -1.12 -8.69
N ALA A 462 23.13 -0.17 -7.76
CA ALA A 462 24.27 -0.10 -6.86
C ALA A 462 24.45 -1.40 -6.07
N ALA A 463 25.69 -1.89 -6.00
CA ALA A 463 26.07 -2.96 -5.09
C ALA A 463 26.11 -2.42 -3.66
N VAL A 464 25.49 -3.14 -2.72
CA VAL A 464 25.48 -2.77 -1.30
C VAL A 464 25.83 -3.96 -0.43
N ASP A 465 26.58 -3.73 0.64
CA ASP A 465 26.72 -4.71 1.70
C ASP A 465 25.40 -4.76 2.49
N ARG A 466 24.70 -5.88 2.31
CA ARG A 466 23.38 -6.12 2.88
C ARG A 466 23.38 -6.22 4.41
N THR A 467 24.55 -6.35 5.04
CA THR A 467 24.74 -6.46 6.50
C THR A 467 25.27 -5.19 7.14
N ASP A 468 25.77 -4.25 6.34
CA ASP A 468 26.27 -2.96 6.83
C ASP A 468 25.10 -2.13 7.39
N PRO A 469 25.06 -1.87 8.71
CA PRO A 469 23.97 -1.09 9.32
C PRO A 469 24.00 0.39 8.89
N ASP A 470 25.16 0.90 8.47
CA ASP A 470 25.38 2.29 8.11
C ASP A 470 25.23 2.54 6.60
N ARG A 471 24.87 1.50 5.82
CA ARG A 471 24.68 1.63 4.38
C ARG A 471 23.68 2.74 4.04
N ARG A 472 23.95 3.43 2.94
CA ARG A 472 23.09 4.47 2.37
C ARG A 472 22.87 4.19 0.91
N ILE A 473 21.62 4.27 0.49
CA ILE A 473 21.23 3.97 -0.88
C ILE A 473 20.73 5.23 -1.54
N ILE A 474 21.46 5.61 -2.59
CA ILE A 474 21.08 6.70 -3.48
C ILE A 474 20.24 6.10 -4.60
N ALA A 475 18.99 6.54 -4.72
CA ALA A 475 18.11 6.17 -5.82
C ALA A 475 18.70 6.63 -7.17
N SER A 476 18.89 5.70 -8.11
CA SER A 476 19.29 6.03 -9.49
C SER A 476 18.04 6.20 -10.35
N MET A 477 17.63 7.44 -10.60
CA MET A 477 16.43 7.75 -11.37
C MET A 477 16.72 7.71 -12.87
N THR A 478 15.85 7.06 -13.64
CA THR A 478 15.93 7.01 -15.11
C THR A 478 14.61 7.46 -15.71
N ARG A 479 14.63 8.40 -16.67
CA ARG A 479 13.44 8.84 -17.40
C ARG A 479 12.69 7.64 -17.96
N VAL A 480 11.37 7.70 -17.89
CA VAL A 480 10.49 6.66 -18.46
C VAL A 480 10.75 6.45 -19.95
N SER A 481 11.04 7.53 -20.70
CA SER A 481 11.39 7.46 -22.13
C SER A 481 12.67 6.68 -22.41
N ASP A 482 13.63 6.74 -21.49
CA ASP A 482 14.97 6.19 -21.68
C ASP A 482 14.99 4.70 -21.32
N VAL A 483 14.33 4.34 -20.22
CA VAL A 483 14.18 2.94 -19.81
C VAL A 483 13.16 2.20 -20.70
N GLY A 484 12.13 2.88 -21.20
CA GLY A 484 11.15 2.34 -22.14
C GLY A 484 10.14 1.35 -21.55
N THR A 485 10.10 1.18 -20.22
CA THR A 485 9.09 0.36 -19.54
C THR A 485 7.72 1.06 -19.53
N ASP A 486 6.67 0.34 -19.15
CA ASP A 486 5.31 0.90 -19.09
C ASP A 486 5.26 2.25 -18.36
N SER A 487 4.66 3.25 -18.99
CA SER A 487 4.68 4.64 -18.50
C SER A 487 3.51 5.04 -17.62
N THR A 488 2.48 4.19 -17.53
CA THR A 488 1.15 4.58 -17.06
C THR A 488 1.19 4.99 -15.60
N MET A 489 1.85 4.19 -14.74
CA MET A 489 1.95 4.50 -13.31
C MET A 489 2.70 5.81 -13.06
N ALA A 490 3.87 6.00 -13.68
CA ALA A 490 4.63 7.25 -13.53
C ALA A 490 3.81 8.46 -13.99
N LYS A 491 3.13 8.39 -15.14
CA LYS A 491 2.26 9.46 -15.65
C LYS A 491 1.12 9.78 -14.68
N ASN A 492 0.40 8.76 -14.22
CA ASN A 492 -0.72 8.91 -13.29
C ASN A 492 -0.31 9.62 -12.00
N SER A 493 0.90 9.36 -11.50
CA SER A 493 1.40 9.92 -10.24
C SER A 493 1.43 11.45 -10.17
N PHE A 494 1.62 12.13 -11.31
CA PHE A 494 1.67 13.59 -11.42
C PHE A 494 0.54 14.19 -12.28
N ALA A 495 -0.05 13.41 -13.18
CA ALA A 495 -1.12 13.88 -14.07
C ALA A 495 -2.49 13.96 -13.36
N TYR A 496 -2.73 13.10 -12.37
CA TYR A 496 -4.01 13.11 -11.65
C TYR A 496 -4.23 14.42 -10.92
N GLN A 497 -5.43 14.97 -11.12
CA GLN A 497 -5.92 16.19 -10.50
C GLN A 497 -7.12 15.86 -9.63
N GLY A 498 -7.35 16.69 -8.61
CA GLY A 498 -8.52 16.55 -7.75
C GLY A 498 -8.96 17.88 -7.19
N TYR A 499 -10.18 17.94 -6.67
CA TYR A 499 -10.68 19.11 -5.96
C TYR A 499 -9.96 19.25 -4.62
N SER A 500 -9.41 20.43 -4.35
CA SER A 500 -8.67 20.66 -3.10
C SER A 500 -9.56 20.79 -1.88
N GLY A 501 -10.82 21.18 -2.09
CA GLY A 501 -11.86 21.33 -1.06
C GLY A 501 -11.36 21.94 0.25
N ILE A 502 -11.38 21.17 1.34
CA ILE A 502 -10.97 21.65 2.67
C ILE A 502 -9.49 22.08 2.76
N LEU A 503 -8.65 21.65 1.81
CA LEU A 503 -7.23 21.99 1.72
C LEU A 503 -6.97 23.23 0.84
N ARG A 504 -8.01 23.79 0.22
CA ARG A 504 -7.88 24.98 -0.61
C ARG A 504 -7.26 26.14 0.17
N ASN A 505 -6.43 26.93 -0.52
CA ASN A 505 -5.64 28.05 0.00
C ASN A 505 -4.51 27.67 0.97
N GLN A 506 -4.22 26.38 1.15
CA GLN A 506 -3.03 25.93 1.86
C GLN A 506 -1.83 25.85 0.90
N TYR A 507 -0.63 25.93 1.47
CA TYR A 507 0.63 25.84 0.72
C TYR A 507 1.28 24.49 0.93
N VAL A 508 1.72 23.87 -0.15
CA VAL A 508 2.50 22.62 -0.13
C VAL A 508 3.90 22.91 -0.63
N SER A 509 4.90 22.61 0.20
CA SER A 509 6.30 22.69 -0.21
C SER A 509 6.64 21.53 -1.15
N LEU A 510 7.12 21.89 -2.34
CA LEU A 510 7.73 21.03 -3.37
C LEU A 510 9.22 21.38 -3.47
N GLU A 511 9.97 20.62 -4.28
CA GLU A 511 11.42 20.81 -4.45
C GLU A 511 11.78 22.21 -4.99
N VAL A 512 10.97 22.74 -5.91
CA VAL A 512 11.20 24.02 -6.57
C VAL A 512 10.46 25.21 -5.94
N GLY A 513 9.79 25.01 -4.80
CA GLY A 513 9.06 26.06 -4.09
C GLY A 513 7.70 25.61 -3.57
N ASN A 514 6.91 26.58 -3.11
CA ASN A 514 5.59 26.32 -2.54
C ASN A 514 4.50 26.40 -3.61
N LEU A 515 3.69 25.35 -3.73
CA LEU A 515 2.46 25.32 -4.50
C LEU A 515 1.29 25.80 -3.63
N LEU A 516 0.57 26.83 -4.08
CA LEU A 516 -0.71 27.23 -3.49
C LEU A 516 -1.82 26.35 -4.06
N LEU A 517 -2.55 25.65 -3.18
CA LEU A 517 -3.66 24.78 -3.58
C LEU A 517 -4.89 25.62 -3.96
N ASP A 518 -5.21 25.73 -5.24
CA ASP A 518 -6.45 26.37 -5.72
C ASP A 518 -7.62 25.36 -5.81
N LYS A 519 -8.66 25.62 -6.61
CA LYS A 519 -9.85 24.78 -6.74
C LYS A 519 -9.52 23.33 -7.10
N LYS A 520 -8.60 23.14 -8.05
CA LYS A 520 -8.02 21.83 -8.38
C LYS A 520 -6.51 21.89 -8.24
N ALA A 521 -5.93 20.78 -7.81
CA ALA A 521 -4.49 20.62 -7.67
C ALA A 521 -4.05 19.17 -7.97
N PRO A 522 -2.76 18.94 -8.23
CA PRO A 522 -2.22 17.59 -8.33
C PRO A 522 -2.53 16.77 -7.08
N VAL A 523 -3.06 15.56 -7.24
CA VAL A 523 -3.50 14.75 -6.09
C VAL A 523 -2.33 14.36 -5.19
N ALA A 524 -1.12 14.21 -5.74
CA ALA A 524 0.11 14.05 -4.97
C ALA A 524 0.33 15.17 -3.94
N ALA A 525 0.06 16.42 -4.31
CA ALA A 525 0.17 17.56 -3.40
C ALA A 525 -0.95 17.56 -2.35
N LEU A 526 -2.18 17.18 -2.74
CA LEU A 526 -3.30 17.03 -1.81
C LEU A 526 -3.03 15.94 -0.76
N LEU A 527 -2.51 14.78 -1.19
CA LEU A 527 -2.09 13.70 -0.30
C LEU A 527 -0.97 14.14 0.65
N THR A 528 0.05 14.83 0.13
CA THR A 528 1.15 15.36 0.95
C THR A 528 0.62 16.30 2.04
N GLN A 529 -0.36 17.13 1.72
CA GLN A 529 -0.94 18.05 2.69
C GLN A 529 -1.88 17.35 3.69
N ALA A 530 -2.69 16.39 3.23
CA ALA A 530 -3.54 15.58 4.09
C ALA A 530 -2.71 14.80 5.13
N THR A 531 -1.64 14.12 4.68
CA THR A 531 -0.76 13.34 5.56
C THR A 531 -0.03 14.22 6.57
N LYS A 532 0.50 15.38 6.16
CA LYS A 532 1.10 16.36 7.09
C LYS A 532 0.12 16.77 8.20
N ASN A 533 -1.13 17.05 7.85
CA ASN A 533 -2.15 17.45 8.82
C ASN A 533 -2.53 16.31 9.79
N VAL A 534 -2.57 15.06 9.31
CA VAL A 534 -2.80 13.87 10.16
C VAL A 534 -1.63 13.65 11.12
N VAL A 535 -0.39 13.65 10.62
CA VAL A 535 0.82 13.48 11.45
C VAL A 535 0.96 14.59 12.49
N ALA A 536 0.50 15.80 12.17
CA ALA A 536 0.52 16.93 13.10
C ALA A 536 -0.56 16.85 14.21
N THR A 537 -1.46 15.88 14.16
CA THR A 537 -2.57 15.73 15.12
C THR A 537 -2.28 14.62 16.14
N PRO A 538 -2.26 14.93 17.45
CA PRO A 538 -2.06 13.91 18.49
C PRO A 538 -3.19 12.90 18.59
N ASP A 539 -2.85 11.67 18.99
CA ASP A 539 -3.76 10.54 19.16
C ASP A 539 -5.05 10.90 19.95
N PRO A 540 -6.24 10.70 19.35
CA PRO A 540 -7.50 11.07 19.98
C PRO A 540 -7.91 10.18 21.17
N ASP A 541 -7.40 8.96 21.28
CA ASP A 541 -7.85 7.95 22.25
C ASP A 541 -7.09 8.00 23.59
N LYS A 542 -5.97 8.72 23.65
CA LYS A 542 -5.16 8.90 24.87
C LYS A 542 -5.60 10.11 25.71
N TRP A 543 -5.33 10.12 27.01
CA TRP A 543 -5.64 11.28 27.86
C TRP A 543 -4.89 12.56 27.40
N PHE A 544 -5.48 13.75 27.61
CA PHE A 544 -5.04 15.00 26.98
C PHE A 544 -3.55 15.33 27.15
N PHE A 545 -2.98 15.27 28.36
CA PHE A 545 -1.55 15.60 28.50
C PHE A 545 -0.64 14.49 27.99
N GLN A 546 -1.10 13.22 28.08
CA GLN A 546 -0.36 12.07 27.60
C GLN A 546 -0.24 12.08 26.07
N ARG A 547 -1.34 12.34 25.33
CA ARG A 547 -1.30 12.36 23.86
C ARG A 547 -0.32 13.40 23.33
N TRP A 548 -0.25 14.59 23.95
CA TRP A 548 0.64 15.66 23.51
C TRP A 548 2.09 15.37 23.84
N ALA A 549 2.37 14.82 25.03
CA ALA A 549 3.73 14.40 25.40
C ALA A 549 4.23 13.26 24.51
N ASP A 550 3.44 12.18 24.37
CA ASP A 550 3.76 11.03 23.53
C ASP A 550 3.97 11.45 22.07
N TRP A 551 3.07 12.28 21.52
CA TRP A 551 3.18 12.80 20.16
C TRP A 551 4.45 13.62 19.94
N ALA A 552 4.75 14.56 20.84
CA ALA A 552 5.92 15.41 20.72
C ALA A 552 7.22 14.59 20.83
N VAL A 553 7.30 13.68 21.80
CA VAL A 553 8.44 12.77 21.94
C VAL A 553 8.61 11.92 20.69
N ASN A 554 7.54 11.31 20.19
CA ASN A 554 7.56 10.46 19.01
C ASN A 554 8.03 11.21 17.75
N LEU A 555 7.54 12.42 17.50
CA LEU A 555 8.01 13.20 16.34
C LEU A 555 9.48 13.60 16.48
N VAL A 556 9.92 13.96 17.68
CA VAL A 556 11.34 14.30 17.93
C VAL A 556 12.22 13.07 17.77
N THR A 557 11.84 11.91 18.32
CA THR A 557 12.60 10.66 18.16
C THR A 557 12.60 10.21 16.70
N ALA A 558 11.46 10.18 16.03
CA ALA A 558 11.38 9.83 14.60
C ALA A 558 12.26 10.72 13.73
N TYR A 559 12.30 12.03 13.98
CA TYR A 559 13.16 12.95 13.26
C TYR A 559 14.65 12.77 13.59
N THR A 560 14.99 12.56 14.86
CA THR A 560 16.39 12.46 15.32
C THR A 560 17.04 11.11 15.01
N GLU A 561 16.27 10.01 15.11
CA GLU A 561 16.71 8.66 14.76
C GLU A 561 16.75 8.44 13.24
N ASN A 562 16.13 9.30 12.43
CA ASN A 562 16.25 9.23 10.98
C ASN A 562 17.59 9.84 10.52
N GLU A 563 18.48 8.96 10.11
CA GLU A 563 19.82 9.31 9.65
C GLU A 563 19.82 9.81 8.19
N ILE A 564 18.76 9.54 7.43
CA ILE A 564 18.58 10.04 6.07
C ILE A 564 18.32 11.55 6.10
N LYS A 565 19.13 12.29 5.34
CA LYS A 565 19.01 13.74 5.16
C LYS A 565 18.53 14.04 3.76
N SER A 566 17.93 15.22 3.59
CA SER A 566 17.44 15.63 2.28
C SER A 566 18.61 15.67 1.29
N SER A 567 18.46 14.95 0.19
CA SER A 567 19.38 14.92 -0.95
C SER A 567 18.65 15.38 -2.21
N ILE A 568 19.40 15.52 -3.30
CA ILE A 568 18.84 15.69 -4.65
C ILE A 568 18.77 14.29 -5.27
N LYS A 569 17.71 14.00 -6.06
CA LYS A 569 17.63 12.74 -6.81
C LYS A 569 18.83 12.61 -7.76
N ASN A 570 19.43 11.43 -7.82
CA ASN A 570 20.54 11.11 -8.73
C ASN A 570 20.03 10.43 -10.01
N GLY A 571 20.81 10.47 -11.09
CA GLY A 571 20.53 9.75 -12.34
C GLY A 571 20.09 10.64 -13.50
N ASN A 572 19.54 10.03 -14.55
CA ASN A 572 19.15 10.70 -15.79
C ASN A 572 17.62 10.85 -15.84
N TYR A 573 17.10 11.92 -15.23
CA TYR A 573 15.67 12.25 -15.12
C TYR A 573 15.42 13.72 -15.47
N ASP A 574 14.16 14.10 -15.65
CA ASP A 574 13.79 15.52 -15.82
C ASP A 574 13.63 16.17 -14.44
N PRO A 575 14.48 17.15 -14.06
CA PRO A 575 14.36 17.79 -12.75
C PRO A 575 13.09 18.63 -12.65
N ASP A 576 12.58 18.78 -11.44
CA ASP A 576 11.44 19.67 -11.20
C ASP A 576 11.83 21.11 -11.58
N THR A 577 10.88 21.82 -12.19
CA THR A 577 11.04 23.24 -12.55
C THR A 577 9.82 24.02 -12.09
N THR A 578 9.91 25.35 -11.99
CA THR A 578 8.75 26.19 -11.65
C THR A 578 7.62 26.09 -12.69
N VAL A 579 7.92 25.64 -13.91
CA VAL A 579 6.93 25.38 -14.98
C VAL A 579 6.32 23.99 -14.85
N ASN A 580 7.14 22.99 -14.53
CA ASN A 580 6.69 21.62 -14.30
C ASN A 580 7.24 21.10 -12.95
N PRO A 581 6.54 21.37 -11.84
CA PRO A 581 7.06 21.17 -10.49
C PRO A 581 7.02 19.71 -10.01
N LEU A 582 6.62 18.77 -10.89
CA LEU A 582 6.56 17.33 -10.63
C LEU A 582 7.18 16.53 -11.80
N ALA A 583 8.00 17.17 -12.63
CA ALA A 583 8.65 16.53 -13.78
C ALA A 583 9.47 15.29 -13.39
N SER A 584 10.09 15.34 -12.22
CA SER A 584 10.95 14.29 -11.68
C SER A 584 10.22 12.99 -11.34
N LEU A 585 8.89 12.99 -11.37
CA LEU A 585 8.06 11.81 -11.16
C LEU A 585 7.87 10.99 -12.44
N ASN A 586 8.21 11.53 -13.61
CA ASN A 586 8.21 10.80 -14.88
C ASN A 586 9.50 9.98 -15.07
N ALA A 587 9.86 9.24 -14.03
CA ALA A 587 11.07 8.42 -13.96
C ALA A 587 10.81 7.14 -13.16
N TYR A 588 11.65 6.14 -13.34
CA TYR A 588 11.70 4.95 -12.49
C TYR A 588 13.06 4.81 -11.81
N LYS A 589 13.02 4.28 -10.59
CA LYS A 589 14.20 4.10 -9.74
C LYS A 589 14.88 2.75 -10.01
N GLY A 590 16.16 2.78 -10.37
CA GLY A 590 17.10 1.69 -10.17
C GLY A 590 17.46 1.58 -8.69
N ARG A 591 17.31 0.39 -8.12
CA ARG A 591 17.59 0.07 -6.71
C ARG A 591 18.56 -1.11 -6.59
N PRO A 592 19.27 -1.30 -5.47
CA PRO A 592 20.09 -2.48 -5.26
C PRO A 592 19.29 -3.77 -5.47
N LEU A 593 19.97 -4.78 -6.02
CA LEU A 593 19.36 -6.05 -6.42
C LEU A 593 19.55 -7.16 -5.39
N ASN A 594 19.93 -6.82 -4.17
CA ASN A 594 20.03 -7.80 -3.10
C ASN A 594 18.68 -8.48 -2.85
N GLY A 595 18.65 -9.81 -2.78
CA GLY A 595 17.45 -10.62 -2.65
C GLY A 595 16.53 -10.63 -3.87
N ILE A 596 16.96 -10.13 -5.04
CA ILE A 596 16.11 -10.01 -6.24
C ILE A 596 15.55 -11.35 -6.72
N TRP A 597 16.26 -12.45 -6.45
CA TRP A 597 15.82 -13.79 -6.79
C TRP A 597 14.43 -14.13 -6.21
N ALA A 598 14.06 -13.48 -5.10
CA ALA A 598 12.87 -13.77 -4.31
C ALA A 598 11.67 -12.85 -4.61
N THR A 599 11.73 -12.03 -5.66
CA THR A 599 10.76 -10.94 -5.89
C THR A 599 9.99 -11.04 -7.20
N ALA A 600 9.91 -12.22 -7.80
CA ALA A 600 9.13 -12.41 -9.02
C ALA A 600 7.63 -12.11 -8.77
N PRO A 601 6.90 -11.58 -9.77
CA PRO A 601 7.37 -11.18 -11.10
C PRO A 601 8.15 -9.84 -11.12
N TYR A 602 8.91 -9.62 -12.19
CA TYR A 602 9.85 -8.52 -12.36
C TYR A 602 9.28 -7.34 -13.15
N LEU A 603 10.03 -6.22 -13.09
CA LEU A 603 9.60 -4.85 -13.44
C LEU A 603 8.57 -4.29 -12.47
N HIS A 604 8.36 -2.97 -12.51
CA HIS A 604 7.47 -2.27 -11.60
C HIS A 604 6.01 -2.75 -11.69
N ASN A 605 5.58 -3.24 -12.85
CA ASN A 605 4.21 -3.72 -13.11
C ASN A 605 4.08 -5.24 -13.14
N GLY A 606 5.13 -5.98 -12.73
CA GLY A 606 5.11 -7.44 -12.64
C GLY A 606 4.91 -8.16 -13.98
N SER A 607 5.35 -7.56 -15.08
CA SER A 607 5.07 -8.01 -16.45
C SER A 607 6.09 -8.99 -17.02
N VAL A 608 7.10 -9.39 -16.23
CA VAL A 608 8.13 -10.35 -16.63
C VAL A 608 8.22 -11.49 -15.59
N PRO A 609 7.96 -12.76 -15.97
CA PRO A 609 7.76 -13.83 -14.98
C PRO A 609 9.03 -14.31 -14.27
N THR A 610 10.20 -14.23 -14.92
CA THR A 610 11.48 -14.73 -14.37
C THR A 610 12.64 -13.79 -14.70
N LEU A 611 13.75 -13.84 -13.95
CA LEU A 611 14.95 -13.06 -14.27
C LEU A 611 15.53 -13.46 -15.63
N TYR A 612 15.50 -14.74 -15.98
CA TYR A 612 15.93 -15.16 -17.32
C TYR A 612 15.16 -14.41 -18.42
N HIS A 613 13.84 -14.32 -18.31
CA HIS A 613 13.03 -13.56 -19.27
C HIS A 613 13.32 -12.06 -19.23
N LEU A 614 13.71 -11.48 -18.09
CA LEU A 614 14.12 -10.07 -18.01
C LEU A 614 15.34 -9.78 -18.90
N LEU A 615 16.23 -10.76 -19.06
CA LEU A 615 17.41 -10.65 -19.93
C LEU A 615 17.08 -10.82 -21.42
N LEU A 616 15.87 -11.25 -21.76
CA LEU A 616 15.40 -11.38 -23.14
C LEU A 616 14.72 -10.09 -23.64
N PRO A 617 14.74 -9.81 -24.95
CA PRO A 617 13.99 -8.70 -25.52
C PRO A 617 12.48 -8.96 -25.54
N LYS A 618 11.70 -7.89 -25.61
CA LYS A 618 10.31 -7.95 -26.06
C LYS A 618 10.30 -8.16 -27.57
N LYS A 619 9.52 -9.14 -28.05
CA LYS A 619 9.32 -9.36 -29.49
C LYS A 619 8.63 -8.14 -30.10
N ARG A 620 9.21 -7.59 -31.18
CA ARG A 620 8.68 -6.47 -31.97
C ARG A 620 8.52 -6.90 -33.43
N GLU A 621 7.77 -6.11 -34.18
CA GLU A 621 7.68 -6.31 -35.63
C GLU A 621 9.06 -6.22 -36.28
N GLY A 622 9.40 -7.21 -37.11
CA GLY A 622 10.70 -7.34 -37.78
C GLY A 622 11.76 -8.14 -37.00
N ASP A 623 11.51 -8.49 -35.73
CA ASP A 623 12.35 -9.44 -35.00
C ASP A 623 12.21 -10.87 -35.58
N SER A 624 13.26 -11.69 -35.49
CA SER A 624 13.27 -13.08 -36.00
C SER A 624 12.25 -13.97 -35.29
N ASP A 625 11.55 -14.84 -36.02
CA ASP A 625 10.63 -15.80 -35.40
C ASP A 625 11.33 -16.86 -34.54
N ASP A 626 12.60 -17.15 -34.82
CA ASP A 626 13.40 -18.17 -34.11
C ASP A 626 14.16 -17.62 -32.89
N GLY A 627 13.93 -16.35 -32.53
CA GLY A 627 14.56 -15.73 -31.35
C GLY A 627 13.91 -16.13 -30.02
N GLU A 628 14.67 -15.97 -28.92
CA GLU A 628 14.12 -16.07 -27.56
C GLU A 628 13.60 -14.70 -27.10
N TYR A 629 12.33 -14.65 -26.66
CA TYR A 629 11.65 -13.41 -26.27
C TYR A 629 10.94 -13.54 -24.91
N ARG A 630 10.65 -12.38 -24.29
CA ARG A 630 9.70 -12.31 -23.17
C ARG A 630 8.32 -12.83 -23.60
N PRO A 631 7.62 -13.61 -22.76
CA PRO A 631 6.27 -14.08 -23.09
C PRO A 631 5.27 -12.92 -23.09
N ASP A 632 4.33 -12.94 -24.04
CA ASP A 632 3.25 -11.95 -24.10
C ASP A 632 2.14 -12.24 -23.09
N GLN A 633 2.01 -13.52 -22.70
CA GLN A 633 1.06 -14.00 -21.72
C GLN A 633 1.70 -15.06 -20.81
N PHE A 634 1.35 -15.04 -19.53
CA PHE A 634 1.78 -16.06 -18.56
C PHE A 634 0.79 -16.14 -17.40
N LYS A 635 0.89 -17.21 -16.60
CA LYS A 635 0.05 -17.41 -15.42
C LYS A 635 0.67 -16.81 -14.17
N VAL A 636 -0.15 -16.17 -13.35
CA VAL A 636 0.23 -15.60 -12.05
C VAL A 636 -0.75 -16.09 -10.97
N GLY A 637 -0.24 -16.28 -9.75
CA GLY A 637 -1.01 -16.67 -8.57
C GLY A 637 -0.41 -17.87 -7.86
N SER A 638 0.08 -18.86 -8.60
CA SER A 638 0.84 -19.97 -8.03
C SER A 638 2.14 -19.42 -7.41
N ARG A 639 2.52 -19.98 -6.26
CA ARG A 639 3.78 -19.67 -5.57
C ARG A 639 4.92 -20.60 -5.97
N GLU A 640 4.67 -21.58 -6.85
CA GLU A 640 5.70 -22.52 -7.29
C GLU A 640 6.84 -21.80 -8.03
N PHE A 641 8.07 -22.09 -7.60
CA PHE A 641 9.28 -21.39 -8.02
C PHE A 641 10.08 -22.21 -9.02
N ASP A 642 10.62 -21.53 -10.02
CA ASP A 642 11.58 -22.07 -10.99
C ASP A 642 12.99 -21.56 -10.61
N PRO A 643 13.87 -22.41 -10.02
CA PRO A 643 15.22 -22.00 -9.66
C PRO A 643 16.19 -21.91 -10.85
N GLU A 644 15.84 -22.50 -12.00
CA GLU A 644 16.68 -22.43 -13.21
C GLU A 644 16.50 -21.08 -13.90
N LYS A 645 15.25 -20.64 -14.07
CA LYS A 645 14.92 -19.34 -14.69
C LYS A 645 14.82 -18.18 -13.67
N VAL A 646 14.78 -18.52 -12.39
CA VAL A 646 14.63 -17.63 -11.22
C VAL A 646 13.35 -16.81 -11.29
N GLY A 647 12.24 -17.39 -10.83
CA GLY A 647 10.96 -16.70 -10.71
C GLY A 647 9.76 -17.64 -10.76
N LEU A 648 8.68 -17.20 -11.42
CA LEU A 648 7.46 -17.99 -11.52
C LEU A 648 7.68 -19.28 -12.33
N LYS A 649 7.24 -20.41 -11.78
CA LYS A 649 7.14 -21.66 -12.54
C LYS A 649 5.99 -21.59 -13.53
N SER A 650 6.24 -22.03 -14.76
CA SER A 650 5.20 -22.12 -15.79
C SER A 650 4.13 -23.14 -15.39
N GLY A 651 2.87 -22.83 -15.70
CA GLY A 651 1.72 -23.71 -15.46
C GLY A 651 0.46 -23.22 -16.16
N ASP A 652 -0.61 -24.01 -16.11
CA ASP A 652 -1.85 -23.75 -16.85
C ASP A 652 -2.96 -23.11 -16.00
N LYS A 653 -2.80 -23.09 -14.68
CA LYS A 653 -3.75 -22.54 -13.72
C LYS A 653 -3.35 -21.14 -13.26
N GLY A 654 -4.33 -20.33 -12.89
CA GLY A 654 -4.13 -18.99 -12.35
C GLY A 654 -4.59 -17.87 -13.28
N PHE A 655 -4.35 -16.64 -12.85
CA PHE A 655 -4.70 -15.43 -13.58
C PHE A 655 -3.82 -15.32 -14.85
N THR A 656 -4.44 -15.15 -16.01
CA THR A 656 -3.69 -14.87 -17.25
C THR A 656 -3.27 -13.41 -17.26
N PHE A 657 -1.97 -13.15 -17.05
CA PHE A 657 -1.39 -11.84 -17.29
C PHE A 657 -1.22 -11.64 -18.80
N ASP A 658 -1.76 -10.55 -19.34
CA ASP A 658 -1.58 -10.16 -20.75
C ASP A 658 -0.81 -8.83 -20.83
N THR A 659 0.37 -8.88 -21.43
CA THR A 659 1.28 -7.73 -21.55
C THR A 659 0.84 -6.70 -22.60
N ARG A 660 -0.20 -7.02 -23.38
CA ARG A 660 -0.77 -6.13 -24.39
C ARG A 660 -1.90 -5.27 -23.82
N SER A 661 -2.39 -5.59 -22.63
CA SER A 661 -3.38 -4.76 -21.93
C SER A 661 -2.75 -3.43 -21.49
N PRO A 662 -3.55 -2.36 -21.35
CA PRO A 662 -3.08 -1.09 -20.80
C PRO A 662 -2.35 -1.28 -19.46
N ALA A 663 -1.28 -0.51 -19.25
CA ALA A 663 -0.39 -0.58 -18.07
C ALA A 663 0.40 -1.88 -17.84
N ASN A 664 0.23 -2.90 -18.69
CA ASN A 664 0.86 -4.22 -18.52
C ASN A 664 2.09 -4.45 -19.42
N SER A 665 2.59 -3.42 -20.12
CA SER A 665 3.69 -3.61 -21.06
C SER A 665 4.92 -4.21 -20.38
N ASN A 666 5.50 -5.22 -21.01
CA ASN A 666 6.77 -5.84 -20.64
C ASN A 666 7.95 -5.39 -21.52
N ALA A 667 7.80 -4.27 -22.25
CA ALA A 667 8.88 -3.66 -23.01
C ALA A 667 9.84 -2.88 -22.09
N GLY A 668 10.99 -2.47 -22.63
CA GLY A 668 11.95 -1.62 -21.92
C GLY A 668 12.79 -2.38 -20.91
N HIS A 669 13.81 -1.70 -20.37
CA HIS A 669 14.85 -2.32 -19.56
C HIS A 669 15.46 -3.53 -20.30
N GLU A 670 15.83 -3.33 -21.57
CA GLU A 670 16.30 -4.36 -22.50
C GLU A 670 17.82 -4.29 -22.71
N TYR A 671 18.55 -3.86 -21.67
CA TYR A 671 20.00 -3.64 -21.66
C TYR A 671 20.80 -4.88 -22.07
N ALA A 672 20.51 -6.04 -21.48
CA ALA A 672 21.17 -7.32 -21.80
C ALA A 672 20.88 -7.82 -23.24
N SER A 673 19.89 -7.23 -23.92
CA SER A 673 19.55 -7.55 -25.31
C SER A 673 20.03 -6.48 -26.31
N GLY A 674 20.75 -5.45 -25.83
CA GLY A 674 21.26 -4.37 -26.67
C GLY A 674 20.16 -3.51 -27.32
N LYS A 675 18.99 -3.39 -26.68
CA LYS A 675 17.87 -2.54 -27.17
C LYS A 675 17.61 -1.29 -26.32
N THR A 676 18.25 -1.18 -25.16
CA THR A 676 18.17 0.00 -24.28
C THR A 676 19.58 0.56 -24.06
N ALA A 677 19.73 1.86 -24.26
CA ALA A 677 21.00 2.55 -24.04
C ALA A 677 21.29 2.68 -22.54
N GLN A 678 22.54 2.48 -22.17
CA GLN A 678 23.08 2.77 -20.84
C GLN A 678 22.91 4.26 -20.47
N PRO A 679 23.02 4.64 -19.19
CA PRO A 679 22.86 6.04 -18.78
C PRO A 679 23.79 7.05 -19.50
N ASN A 680 24.94 6.58 -20.01
CA ASN A 680 25.88 7.38 -20.80
C ASN A 680 25.47 7.53 -22.29
N GLY A 681 24.35 6.95 -22.70
CA GLY A 681 23.83 6.95 -24.08
C GLY A 681 24.36 5.82 -24.98
N GLU A 682 25.28 4.99 -24.50
CA GLU A 682 25.84 3.87 -25.26
C GLU A 682 24.90 2.66 -25.24
N THR A 683 24.66 2.05 -26.40
CA THR A 683 23.97 0.76 -26.47
C THR A 683 25.00 -0.37 -26.55
N LEU A 684 25.08 -1.16 -25.48
CA LEU A 684 25.99 -2.30 -25.42
C LEU A 684 25.53 -3.44 -26.34
N LYS A 685 26.43 -4.38 -26.62
CA LYS A 685 26.10 -5.55 -27.45
C LYS A 685 25.11 -6.47 -26.73
N PRO A 686 24.23 -7.16 -27.46
CA PRO A 686 23.37 -8.18 -26.85
C PRO A 686 24.21 -9.32 -26.26
N LEU A 687 23.91 -9.71 -25.02
CA LEU A 687 24.53 -10.86 -24.39
C LEU A 687 24.13 -12.16 -25.11
N SER A 688 25.09 -13.06 -25.29
CA SER A 688 24.86 -14.44 -25.71
C SER A 688 24.04 -15.20 -24.67
N LYS A 689 23.56 -16.40 -25.03
CA LYS A 689 22.82 -17.24 -24.10
C LYS A 689 23.64 -17.62 -22.87
N GLU A 690 24.90 -17.99 -23.06
CA GLU A 690 25.79 -18.35 -21.94
C GLU A 690 26.07 -17.16 -21.04
N GLU A 691 26.32 -15.98 -21.59
CA GLU A 691 26.51 -14.75 -20.80
C GLU A 691 25.25 -14.39 -19.99
N LYS A 692 24.05 -14.60 -20.55
CA LYS A 692 22.79 -14.42 -19.79
C LYS A 692 22.69 -15.41 -18.64
N LEU A 693 23.09 -16.66 -18.83
CA LEU A 693 23.11 -17.67 -17.77
C LEU A 693 24.16 -17.36 -16.70
N ASP A 694 25.34 -16.90 -17.09
CA ASP A 694 26.39 -16.47 -16.17
C ASP A 694 25.91 -15.29 -15.30
N LEU A 695 25.31 -14.26 -15.93
CA LEU A 695 24.70 -13.13 -15.23
C LEU A 695 23.55 -13.58 -14.32
N LEU A 696 22.69 -14.49 -14.77
CA LEU A 696 21.59 -15.03 -13.97
C LEU A 696 22.11 -15.74 -12.71
N GLU A 697 23.19 -16.50 -12.84
CA GLU A 697 23.82 -17.19 -11.72
C GLU A 697 24.38 -16.21 -10.69
N TYR A 698 25.00 -15.10 -11.15
CA TYR A 698 25.42 -14.02 -10.26
C TYR A 698 24.25 -13.35 -9.55
N LEU A 699 23.12 -13.12 -10.22
CA LEU A 699 21.93 -12.52 -9.59
C LEU A 699 21.35 -13.39 -8.46
N LYS A 700 21.59 -14.71 -8.44
CA LYS A 700 21.25 -15.57 -7.30
C LYS A 700 22.10 -15.28 -6.06
N THR A 701 23.31 -14.71 -6.23
CA THR A 701 24.23 -14.42 -5.13
C THR A 701 23.91 -13.12 -4.38
N LEU A 702 23.07 -12.26 -4.95
CA LEU A 702 22.79 -10.91 -4.45
C LEU A 702 21.80 -10.89 -3.28
#